data_AF-A9KHA6-F1
#
_entry.id   AF-A9KHA6-F1
#
_cell.length_a   1.000
_cell.length_b   1.000
_cell.length_c   1.000
_cell.angle_alpha   90.00
_cell.angle_beta   90.00
_cell.angle_gamma   90.00
#
_symmetry.space_group_name_H-M   'P 1'
#
loop_
_entity.id
_entity.type
_entity.pdbx_description
1 polymer ?
#
loop_
_entity_poly.entity_id
_entity_poly.type
_entity_poly.pdbx_seq_one_letter_code
_entity_poly.pdbx_strand_id
1 'polypeptide(L)'
;MQKQSMENQGEVVQSKSVLRREVTRRQAIKTIGTGGLLIACAPFLFGKTASAASGKDKEVKGVKDVLSLTDVESLKRLTKTERKDGMIVNLLGYYGAGDGGQKSLVYLSKSKEKENGGTVHHPNDGVGAWHVLHDGIGQFRWFGIFDESIPADHALDSLVNDESFHRIEASSDLLLIKRHVFHQSNLELDFQNHIMYTYGAENANRDNPFAAMMFFQGVKVGSPITVTLPYVRNENGTLMQTDFSEDSDYLYVGNNKKFAENEWYYVETDVRPMEEVPGRLPIGGGSSDKEIQKLLRVTKVGKSASDTEYVAFNYLNAWPLKSKRKITYQKIEPVFHVNVKNLKFEGQGHSDTTGTSPVAHEFCVDCNITNIQATKVFWPLNLRRYCTQYEVRDCLLINPEEVTLGGTGYLIQQIGCLYGSVINCKAHNVRHLNDFTGCAYSLVENCHCTGDENGAFVTHGQYDHDLTYIGNSGFLSFANSALNAKDSHTWGGFHKRIVVKKHQAPRVVFENKMNRVIDMTLEDCYVYRNTERYGGNGGSVWANVDGLVMRNCVLMGPLALGEDSSMSHRPTIIEGCTIHMLDGHYLTRHRGSTYEVERDITFKNCVFKNIGQNFIVKGETIRFYDCHFYADPNAPISRLNVESKHVIISGGGFHNVCFAFDKGGTTTEAVGDQSLVVCGGAVMEGNNASGALIDIKNNARVRLDFSQAEFAPGYQMKMISHTPEDGTVSTGTLSLQMQGTTLKGTELSISESSLGKDSYIMVQSCLLKNSRLDLPSGSQCLVMNNLTL
;
A
#
# COMPACT_ATOMS: atom_id res chain seq x y z
N MET A 1 5.16 -35.47 5.50
CA MET A 1 6.57 -35.90 5.36
C MET A 1 6.65 -36.94 4.25
N GLN A 2 6.85 -36.51 2.99
CA GLN A 2 7.52 -37.24 1.91
C GLN A 2 7.48 -36.36 0.65
N LYS A 3 8.68 -36.03 0.17
CA LYS A 3 8.97 -35.24 -1.03
C LYS A 3 8.66 -36.07 -2.27
N GLN A 4 7.98 -35.49 -3.25
CA GLN A 4 8.15 -35.87 -4.65
C GLN A 4 8.25 -34.61 -5.50
N SER A 5 9.45 -34.42 -6.05
CA SER A 5 9.83 -33.48 -7.07
C SER A 5 9.25 -33.89 -8.41
N MET A 6 8.62 -32.97 -9.12
CA MET A 6 8.45 -33.07 -10.58
C MET A 6 8.92 -31.76 -11.21
N GLU A 7 10.11 -31.85 -11.78
CA GLU A 7 10.56 -30.98 -12.87
C GLU A 7 9.60 -31.17 -14.05
N ASN A 8 9.02 -30.08 -14.55
CA ASN A 8 8.44 -30.04 -15.89
C ASN A 8 8.80 -28.68 -16.49
N GLN A 9 9.94 -28.66 -17.18
CA GLN A 9 10.32 -27.59 -18.09
C GLN A 9 9.41 -27.68 -19.31
N GLY A 10 8.40 -26.81 -19.37
CA GLY A 10 7.60 -26.61 -20.57
C GLY A 10 8.40 -25.77 -21.57
N GLU A 11 8.73 -26.37 -22.72
CA GLU A 11 9.28 -25.68 -23.89
C GLU A 11 8.36 -24.53 -24.32
N VAL A 12 8.90 -23.31 -24.31
CA VAL A 12 8.27 -22.13 -24.89
C VAL A 12 8.36 -22.25 -26.41
N VAL A 13 7.26 -22.66 -27.04
CA VAL A 13 7.10 -22.60 -28.49
C VAL A 13 6.88 -21.14 -28.90
N GLN A 14 7.97 -20.46 -29.27
CA GLN A 14 7.92 -19.14 -29.91
C GLN A 14 7.20 -19.25 -31.26
N SER A 15 6.04 -18.60 -31.39
CA SER A 15 5.40 -18.38 -32.68
C SER A 15 6.24 -17.39 -33.49
N LYS A 16 6.77 -17.88 -34.61
CA LYS A 16 7.50 -17.06 -35.60
C LYS A 16 6.50 -16.25 -36.42
N SER A 17 6.56 -14.93 -36.34
CA SER A 17 6.14 -14.09 -37.47
C SER A 17 6.97 -12.82 -37.61
N VAL A 18 7.77 -12.82 -38.68
CA VAL A 18 8.26 -11.71 -39.52
C VAL A 18 9.14 -10.64 -38.85
N LEU A 19 10.41 -11.00 -38.64
CA LEU A 19 11.53 -10.06 -38.68
C LEU A 19 12.44 -10.45 -39.85
N ARG A 20 12.15 -9.93 -41.04
CA ARG A 20 13.15 -9.82 -42.11
C ARG A 20 13.90 -8.51 -41.91
N ARG A 21 14.99 -8.57 -41.16
CA ARG A 21 16.12 -7.65 -41.31
C ARG A 21 17.38 -8.50 -41.39
N GLU A 22 18.06 -8.35 -42.51
CA GLU A 22 19.14 -9.19 -43.00
C GLU A 22 20.36 -9.16 -42.06
N VAL A 23 20.93 -10.35 -41.82
CA VAL A 23 22.35 -10.66 -41.52
C VAL A 23 23.18 -9.51 -40.93
N THR A 24 23.19 -9.37 -39.60
CA THR A 24 24.13 -8.48 -38.87
C THR A 24 24.54 -9.05 -37.50
N ARG A 25 25.77 -8.72 -37.08
CA ARG A 25 26.51 -9.08 -35.83
C ARG A 25 26.66 -10.56 -35.45
N ARG A 26 25.58 -11.34 -35.27
CA ARG A 26 25.64 -12.73 -34.74
C ARG A 26 26.37 -13.72 -35.66
N GLN A 27 26.29 -13.52 -36.97
CA GLN A 27 27.01 -14.38 -37.92
C GLN A 27 28.50 -14.07 -37.97
N ALA A 28 28.92 -12.80 -37.81
CA ALA A 28 30.34 -12.45 -37.76
C ALA A 28 31.04 -13.07 -36.54
N ILE A 29 30.37 -13.11 -35.39
CA ILE A 29 30.89 -13.75 -34.17
C ILE A 29 30.90 -15.29 -34.31
N LYS A 30 29.89 -15.90 -34.95
CA LYS A 30 29.88 -17.36 -35.21
C LYS A 30 30.91 -17.82 -36.24
N THR A 31 31.23 -17.02 -37.25
CA THR A 31 32.25 -17.37 -38.25
C THR A 31 33.68 -17.26 -37.71
N ILE A 32 33.90 -16.50 -36.63
CA ILE A 32 35.19 -16.40 -35.93
C ILE A 32 35.33 -17.50 -34.84
N GLY A 33 34.22 -18.10 -34.40
CA GLY A 33 34.15 -19.02 -33.25
C GLY A 33 34.56 -20.49 -33.45
N THR A 34 35.24 -20.87 -34.53
CA THR A 34 35.75 -22.25 -34.71
C THR A 34 37.28 -22.38 -34.67
N GLY A 35 38.02 -21.29 -34.47
CA GLY A 35 39.46 -21.32 -34.20
C GLY A 35 39.75 -20.64 -32.87
N GLY A 36 40.07 -21.41 -31.84
CA GLY A 36 40.20 -20.94 -30.46
C GLY A 36 41.11 -19.73 -30.28
N LEU A 37 40.60 -18.71 -29.59
CA LEU A 37 41.41 -17.71 -28.90
C LEU A 37 40.90 -17.62 -27.45
N LEU A 38 41.60 -18.28 -26.54
CA LEU A 38 41.52 -18.01 -25.11
C LEU A 38 42.23 -16.66 -24.88
N ILE A 39 41.47 -15.57 -24.77
CA ILE A 39 42.01 -14.32 -24.23
C ILE A 39 41.94 -14.44 -22.71
N ALA A 40 43.08 -14.77 -22.11
CA ALA A 40 43.24 -14.72 -20.67
C ALA A 40 43.30 -13.25 -20.23
N CYS A 41 42.25 -12.79 -19.54
CA CYS A 41 42.29 -11.54 -18.77
C CYS A 41 43.24 -11.71 -17.58
N ALA A 42 44.43 -11.13 -17.64
CA ALA A 42 45.29 -10.93 -16.48
C ALA A 42 45.20 -9.46 -16.03
N PRO A 43 44.93 -9.16 -14.75
CA PRO A 43 44.95 -7.79 -14.24
C PRO A 43 46.41 -7.36 -14.03
N PHE A 44 46.87 -6.31 -14.71
CA PHE A 44 48.20 -5.75 -14.47
C PHE A 44 48.14 -4.60 -13.47
N LEU A 45 48.82 -4.84 -12.33
CA LEU A 45 49.33 -3.85 -11.40
C LEU A 45 50.29 -2.88 -12.10
N PHE A 46 50.18 -1.60 -11.75
CA PHE A 46 51.13 -0.56 -12.12
C PHE A 46 52.56 -0.86 -11.64
N GLY A 47 53.56 -0.64 -12.50
CA GLY A 47 54.97 -0.66 -12.13
C GLY A 47 55.89 -0.23 -13.28
N LYS A 48 56.70 0.80 -13.05
CA LYS A 48 57.57 1.51 -14.00
C LYS A 48 58.72 0.68 -14.60
N THR A 49 59.27 1.26 -15.68
CA THR A 49 60.64 1.17 -16.26
C THR A 49 60.99 0.04 -17.23
N ALA A 50 61.65 0.49 -18.30
CA ALA A 50 62.15 -0.25 -19.45
C ALA A 50 63.23 -1.28 -19.10
N SER A 51 63.26 -2.38 -19.86
CA SER A 51 64.51 -2.97 -20.33
C SER A 51 64.26 -3.71 -21.64
N ALA A 52 65.04 -3.38 -22.65
CA ALA A 52 65.25 -4.26 -23.80
C ALA A 52 65.85 -5.58 -23.30
N ALA A 53 65.29 -6.69 -23.76
CA ALA A 53 65.94 -7.99 -23.71
C ALA A 53 65.59 -8.74 -24.99
N SER A 54 66.61 -8.92 -25.83
CA SER A 54 66.60 -9.75 -27.02
C SER A 54 66.40 -11.21 -26.63
N GLY A 55 65.34 -11.84 -27.10
CA GLY A 55 65.12 -13.28 -27.03
C GLY A 55 64.46 -13.74 -28.32
N LYS A 56 65.21 -14.51 -29.12
CA LYS A 56 64.69 -15.20 -30.31
C LYS A 56 63.77 -16.32 -29.86
N ASP A 57 62.46 -16.11 -29.93
CA ASP A 57 61.48 -17.19 -29.90
C ASP A 57 60.67 -17.25 -31.21
N LYS A 58 60.43 -18.49 -31.61
CA LYS A 58 59.95 -18.91 -32.93
C LYS A 58 58.60 -18.29 -33.27
N GLU A 59 58.50 -17.75 -34.49
CA GLU A 59 57.25 -17.32 -35.14
C GLU A 59 56.17 -18.40 -35.04
N VAL A 60 55.13 -18.13 -34.25
CA VAL A 60 53.84 -18.78 -34.40
C VAL A 60 53.12 -18.07 -35.56
N LYS A 61 53.19 -18.65 -36.76
CA LYS A 61 52.39 -18.22 -37.92
C LYS A 61 50.91 -18.44 -37.62
N GLY A 62 50.18 -17.35 -37.37
CA GLY A 62 48.71 -17.38 -37.23
C GLY A 62 48.09 -16.27 -36.39
N VAL A 63 48.88 -15.48 -35.65
CA VAL A 63 48.35 -14.33 -34.88
C VAL A 63 48.24 -13.13 -35.83
N LYS A 64 47.01 -12.74 -36.18
CA LYS A 64 46.78 -11.39 -36.76
C LYS A 64 47.29 -10.38 -35.73
N ASP A 65 48.31 -9.60 -36.07
CA ASP A 65 48.82 -8.51 -35.23
C ASP A 65 47.66 -7.62 -34.76
N VAL A 66 47.40 -7.60 -33.46
CA VAL A 66 46.41 -6.70 -32.87
C VAL A 66 47.06 -5.32 -32.78
N LEU A 67 46.67 -4.43 -33.69
CA LEU A 67 47.16 -3.07 -33.70
C LEU A 67 46.62 -2.33 -32.46
N SER A 68 47.51 -1.69 -31.71
CA SER A 68 47.12 -0.84 -30.57
C SER A 68 47.27 0.63 -30.93
N LEU A 69 46.25 1.41 -30.67
CA LEU A 69 46.16 2.84 -30.98
C LEU A 69 45.82 3.63 -29.72
N THR A 70 46.24 4.89 -29.64
CA THR A 70 46.11 5.70 -28.43
C THR A 70 44.68 6.16 -28.16
N ASP A 71 43.92 6.45 -29.22
CA ASP A 71 42.65 7.19 -29.15
C ASP A 71 41.77 6.99 -30.39
N VAL A 72 40.52 7.44 -30.33
CA VAL A 72 39.56 7.37 -31.45
C VAL A 72 40.02 8.16 -32.67
N GLU A 73 40.66 9.30 -32.46
CA GLU A 73 41.21 10.15 -33.53
C GLU A 73 42.23 9.39 -34.39
N SER A 74 43.14 8.65 -33.77
CA SER A 74 44.13 7.81 -34.44
C SER A 74 43.50 6.61 -35.17
N LEU A 75 42.42 6.03 -34.62
CA LEU A 75 41.64 4.99 -35.30
C LEU A 75 41.00 5.51 -36.59
N LYS A 76 40.42 6.71 -36.55
CA LYS A 76 39.75 7.32 -37.71
C LYS A 76 40.74 7.72 -38.80
N ARG A 77 42.01 7.99 -38.45
CA ARG A 77 43.11 8.32 -39.38
C ARG A 77 43.65 7.14 -40.18
N LEU A 78 43.33 5.89 -39.82
CA LEU A 78 43.80 4.72 -40.57
C LEU A 78 43.35 4.77 -42.04
N THR A 79 44.32 4.73 -42.94
CA THR A 79 44.11 4.77 -44.39
C THR A 79 43.38 3.53 -44.88
N LYS A 80 42.82 3.60 -46.09
CA LYS A 80 42.10 2.47 -46.70
C LYS A 80 42.96 1.21 -46.86
N THR A 81 44.26 1.38 -47.07
CA THR A 81 45.21 0.27 -47.21
C THR A 81 45.60 -0.36 -45.88
N GLU A 82 45.51 0.38 -44.77
CA GLU A 82 45.79 -0.10 -43.42
C GLU A 82 44.60 -0.85 -42.82
N ARG A 83 43.38 -0.56 -43.30
CA ARG A 83 42.14 -1.23 -42.87
C ARG A 83 41.88 -2.51 -43.65
N LYS A 84 41.88 -3.65 -42.97
CA LYS A 84 41.44 -4.95 -43.53
C LYS A 84 40.11 -5.38 -42.92
N ASP A 85 39.23 -5.97 -43.72
CA ASP A 85 37.96 -6.53 -43.21
C ASP A 85 38.23 -7.57 -42.11
N GLY A 86 37.56 -7.44 -40.97
CA GLY A 86 37.79 -8.27 -39.78
C GLY A 86 39.14 -8.00 -39.09
N MET A 87 39.74 -6.84 -39.30
CA MET A 87 40.89 -6.36 -38.50
C MET A 87 40.40 -5.97 -37.10
N ILE A 88 41.17 -6.35 -36.09
CA ILE A 88 40.91 -5.98 -34.69
C ILE A 88 41.94 -4.95 -34.25
N VAL A 89 41.47 -3.89 -33.60
CA VAL A 89 42.28 -2.83 -33.00
C VAL A 89 41.95 -2.71 -31.52
N ASN A 90 42.97 -2.50 -30.69
CA ASN A 90 42.81 -2.10 -29.30
C ASN A 90 43.02 -0.59 -29.16
N LEU A 91 42.00 0.13 -28.73
CA LEU A 91 42.15 1.51 -28.28
C LEU A 91 42.59 1.54 -26.82
N LEU A 92 43.65 2.30 -26.53
CA LEU A 92 44.15 2.49 -25.16
C LEU A 92 43.38 3.58 -24.39
N GLY A 93 42.49 4.32 -25.06
CA GLY A 93 41.60 5.33 -24.48
C GLY A 93 40.68 5.96 -25.54
N TYR A 94 39.85 6.92 -25.14
CA TYR A 94 38.93 7.64 -26.05
C TYR A 94 39.61 8.86 -26.69
N TYR A 95 40.06 9.80 -25.87
CA TYR A 95 40.82 11.00 -26.26
C TYR A 95 42.33 10.78 -26.14
N GLY A 96 42.77 9.89 -25.26
CA GLY A 96 44.18 9.55 -25.10
C GLY A 96 44.39 8.31 -24.24
N ALA A 97 45.57 7.68 -24.37
CA ALA A 97 45.85 6.43 -23.67
C ALA A 97 45.73 6.58 -22.14
N GLY A 98 44.96 5.69 -21.52
CA GLY A 98 44.77 5.64 -20.06
C GLY A 98 43.65 6.54 -19.50
N ASP A 99 42.85 7.19 -20.35
CA ASP A 99 41.70 8.00 -19.90
C ASP A 99 40.51 7.16 -19.38
N GLY A 100 40.54 5.84 -19.56
CA GLY A 100 39.47 4.94 -19.15
C GLY A 100 38.50 4.55 -20.28
N GLY A 101 38.65 5.12 -21.47
CA GLY A 101 37.85 4.84 -22.67
C GLY A 101 38.35 3.67 -23.52
N GLN A 102 39.25 2.84 -22.98
CA GLN A 102 39.82 1.70 -23.70
C GLN A 102 38.75 0.72 -24.16
N LYS A 103 38.91 0.20 -25.39
CA LYS A 103 37.98 -0.75 -26.01
C LYS A 103 38.63 -1.45 -27.19
N SER A 104 38.20 -2.68 -27.48
CA SER A 104 38.58 -3.41 -28.68
C SER A 104 37.54 -3.21 -29.77
N LEU A 105 37.96 -2.98 -31.01
CA LEU A 105 37.06 -2.81 -32.14
C LEU A 105 37.42 -3.73 -33.30
N VAL A 106 36.41 -4.12 -34.08
CA VAL A 106 36.56 -4.83 -35.35
C VAL A 106 36.15 -3.93 -36.52
N TYR A 107 36.93 -3.90 -37.58
CA TYR A 107 36.57 -3.21 -38.80
C TYR A 107 35.69 -4.07 -39.71
N LEU A 108 34.55 -3.55 -40.11
CA LEU A 108 33.62 -4.17 -41.05
C LEU A 108 33.47 -3.28 -42.28
N SER A 109 34.13 -3.68 -43.38
CA SER A 109 34.22 -2.92 -44.64
C SER A 109 32.88 -2.68 -45.32
N LYS A 110 31.90 -3.56 -45.07
CA LYS A 110 30.53 -3.49 -45.63
C LYS A 110 29.51 -2.87 -44.68
N SER A 111 29.91 -2.53 -43.45
CA SER A 111 28.97 -1.97 -42.48
C SER A 111 28.48 -0.59 -42.94
N LYS A 112 27.17 -0.38 -42.79
CA LYS A 112 26.47 0.88 -43.07
C LYS A 112 25.82 1.45 -41.81
N GLU A 113 26.15 0.91 -40.64
CA GLU A 113 25.66 1.45 -39.38
C GLU A 113 26.20 2.86 -39.19
N LYS A 114 25.37 3.76 -38.67
CA LYS A 114 25.75 5.17 -38.48
C LYS A 114 26.78 5.28 -37.36
N GLU A 115 27.75 6.18 -37.52
CA GLU A 115 28.63 6.56 -36.42
C GLU A 115 27.79 7.13 -35.28
N ASN A 116 28.02 6.62 -34.06
CA ASN A 116 27.39 7.10 -32.83
C ASN A 116 28.42 7.60 -31.82
N GLY A 117 29.69 7.71 -32.23
CA GLY A 117 30.75 8.26 -31.39
C GLY A 117 31.14 7.38 -30.21
N GLY A 118 30.69 6.12 -30.12
CA GLY A 118 31.15 5.23 -29.06
C GLY A 118 31.25 3.76 -29.46
N THR A 119 30.12 3.13 -29.78
CA THR A 119 30.10 1.71 -30.19
C THR A 119 30.35 1.52 -31.68
N VAL A 120 30.12 2.56 -32.49
CA VAL A 120 30.36 2.60 -33.93
C VAL A 120 31.13 3.86 -34.30
N HIS A 121 32.29 3.69 -34.92
CA HIS A 121 33.13 4.79 -35.44
C HIS A 121 33.37 4.63 -36.94
N HIS A 122 33.27 5.74 -37.68
CA HIS A 122 33.60 5.75 -39.10
C HIS A 122 35.04 6.20 -39.32
N PRO A 123 35.80 5.55 -40.22
CA PRO A 123 37.06 6.11 -40.70
C PRO A 123 36.84 7.47 -41.38
N ASN A 124 37.88 8.30 -41.48
CA ASN A 124 37.77 9.65 -42.06
C ASN A 124 37.30 9.68 -43.52
N ASP A 125 37.45 8.58 -44.27
CA ASP A 125 36.93 8.46 -45.64
C ASP A 125 35.47 7.95 -45.72
N GLY A 126 34.85 7.64 -44.57
CA GLY A 126 33.47 7.19 -44.46
C GLY A 126 33.19 5.78 -45.01
N VAL A 127 34.22 5.02 -45.39
CA VAL A 127 34.06 3.66 -45.94
C VAL A 127 34.14 2.63 -44.83
N GLY A 128 33.10 1.81 -44.68
CA GLY A 128 32.99 0.80 -43.61
C GLY A 128 32.83 1.42 -42.23
N ALA A 129 32.85 0.59 -41.18
CA ALA A 129 32.76 1.06 -39.81
C ALA A 129 33.56 0.18 -38.85
N TRP A 130 34.06 0.79 -37.79
CA TRP A 130 34.61 0.11 -36.62
C TRP A 130 33.49 -0.15 -35.62
N HIS A 131 33.40 -1.39 -35.16
CA HIS A 131 32.40 -1.84 -34.19
C HIS A 131 33.10 -2.26 -32.92
N VAL A 132 32.65 -1.77 -31.78
CA VAL A 132 33.15 -2.26 -30.48
C VAL A 132 32.85 -3.76 -30.36
N LEU A 133 33.83 -4.52 -29.90
CA LEU A 133 33.69 -5.90 -29.48
C LEU A 133 33.28 -5.90 -28.01
N HIS A 134 32.10 -6.44 -27.71
CA HIS A 134 31.55 -6.51 -26.36
C HIS A 134 30.84 -7.84 -26.11
N ASP A 135 30.70 -8.18 -24.83
CA ASP A 135 29.99 -9.34 -24.30
C ASP A 135 28.53 -9.01 -23.90
N GLY A 136 28.07 -7.82 -24.28
CA GLY A 136 26.75 -7.29 -23.95
C GLY A 136 26.72 -6.34 -22.77
N ILE A 137 27.89 -5.93 -22.25
CA ILE A 137 28.03 -4.87 -21.25
C ILE A 137 28.46 -3.55 -21.93
N GLY A 138 27.61 -2.53 -21.87
CA GLY A 138 27.87 -1.19 -22.42
C GLY A 138 28.50 -0.24 -21.41
N GLN A 139 29.33 0.70 -21.89
CA GLN A 139 30.05 1.66 -21.04
C GLN A 139 29.94 3.09 -21.59
N PHE A 140 29.63 4.06 -20.72
CA PHE A 140 29.56 5.49 -21.11
C PHE A 140 30.93 6.04 -21.56
N ARG A 141 32.02 5.58 -20.96
CA ARG A 141 33.40 5.98 -21.34
C ARG A 141 33.76 5.65 -22.78
N TRP A 142 33.08 4.71 -23.42
CA TRP A 142 33.28 4.45 -24.84
C TRP A 142 32.90 5.61 -25.73
N PHE A 143 32.06 6.53 -25.23
CA PHE A 143 31.61 7.76 -25.89
C PHE A 143 32.39 9.00 -25.43
N GLY A 144 33.45 8.82 -24.63
CA GLY A 144 34.24 9.93 -24.09
C GLY A 144 33.63 10.63 -22.88
N ILE A 145 32.68 9.99 -22.19
CA ILE A 145 32.03 10.52 -20.99
C ILE A 145 32.80 10.02 -19.76
N PHE A 146 33.45 10.95 -19.06
CA PHE A 146 34.30 10.68 -17.89
C PHE A 146 33.86 11.41 -16.63
N ASP A 147 32.92 12.34 -16.76
CA ASP A 147 32.32 13.17 -15.72
C ASP A 147 31.02 13.82 -16.27
N GLU A 148 30.43 14.72 -15.48
CA GLU A 148 29.20 15.44 -15.78
C GLU A 148 29.38 16.64 -16.74
N SER A 149 30.58 16.89 -17.27
CA SER A 149 30.85 18.05 -18.13
C SER A 149 30.21 17.95 -19.53
N ILE A 150 29.89 16.72 -19.96
CA ILE A 150 29.28 16.44 -21.27
C ILE A 150 27.99 15.64 -21.04
N PRO A 151 26.85 16.07 -21.63
CA PRO A 151 25.61 15.31 -21.53
C PRO A 151 25.74 13.88 -22.07
N ALA A 152 25.29 12.91 -21.28
CA ALA A 152 25.36 11.49 -21.56
C ALA A 152 24.18 10.95 -22.37
N ASP A 153 23.21 11.80 -22.72
CA ASP A 153 21.95 11.42 -23.38
C ASP A 153 22.16 10.61 -24.66
N HIS A 154 23.09 11.02 -25.52
CA HIS A 154 23.36 10.32 -26.77
C HIS A 154 23.99 8.94 -26.57
N ALA A 155 24.84 8.81 -25.55
CA ALA A 155 25.43 7.52 -25.18
C ALA A 155 24.36 6.60 -24.60
N LEU A 156 23.50 7.12 -23.72
CA LEU A 156 22.37 6.38 -23.16
C LEU A 156 21.45 5.88 -24.28
N ASP A 157 21.00 6.76 -25.18
CA ASP A 157 20.17 6.40 -26.34
C ASP A 157 20.82 5.30 -27.20
N SER A 158 22.12 5.43 -27.46
CA SER A 158 22.87 4.49 -28.30
C SER A 158 23.01 3.11 -27.67
N LEU A 159 23.21 3.06 -26.35
CA LEU A 159 23.37 1.81 -25.61
C LEU A 159 22.02 1.13 -25.34
N VAL A 160 21.00 1.90 -24.94
CA VAL A 160 19.68 1.36 -24.57
C VAL A 160 18.91 0.88 -25.80
N ASN A 161 19.08 1.48 -26.98
CA ASN A 161 18.37 1.03 -28.19
C ASN A 161 19.10 -0.10 -28.96
N ASP A 162 20.23 -0.57 -28.46
CA ASP A 162 20.96 -1.70 -29.04
C ASP A 162 20.67 -2.97 -28.23
N GLU A 163 19.79 -3.82 -28.78
CA GLU A 163 19.32 -5.09 -28.19
C GLU A 163 20.44 -6.10 -27.90
N SER A 164 21.67 -5.86 -28.37
CA SER A 164 22.80 -6.72 -28.03
C SER A 164 23.42 -6.42 -26.67
N PHE A 165 23.04 -5.31 -26.01
CA PHE A 165 23.39 -5.05 -24.62
C PHE A 165 22.33 -5.59 -23.67
N HIS A 166 22.77 -6.37 -22.68
CA HIS A 166 21.95 -6.81 -21.54
C HIS A 166 22.26 -6.02 -20.27
N ARG A 167 23.40 -5.30 -20.23
CA ARG A 167 23.80 -4.44 -19.12
C ARG A 167 24.50 -3.18 -19.61
N ILE A 168 24.29 -2.07 -18.92
CA ILE A 168 24.98 -0.79 -19.14
C ILE A 168 25.49 -0.31 -17.79
N GLU A 169 26.75 0.09 -17.75
CA GLU A 169 27.43 0.51 -16.52
C GLU A 169 27.90 1.97 -16.61
N ALA A 170 27.56 2.77 -15.60
CA ALA A 170 28.22 4.05 -15.35
C ALA A 170 29.53 3.83 -14.61
N SER A 171 30.56 4.60 -14.96
CA SER A 171 31.88 4.58 -14.31
C SER A 171 32.37 6.00 -13.97
N SER A 172 31.46 6.96 -14.03
CA SER A 172 31.64 8.36 -13.66
C SER A 172 30.27 8.95 -13.37
N ASP A 173 30.27 10.14 -12.78
CA ASP A 173 29.05 10.95 -12.71
C ASP A 173 28.59 11.31 -14.13
N LEU A 174 27.28 11.47 -14.29
CA LEU A 174 26.62 11.68 -15.58
C LEU A 174 25.73 12.90 -15.54
N LEU A 175 25.67 13.63 -16.64
CA LEU A 175 24.67 14.67 -16.87
C LEU A 175 23.63 14.15 -17.87
N LEU A 176 22.35 14.18 -17.52
CA LEU A 176 21.26 13.96 -18.49
C LEU A 176 20.45 15.25 -18.63
N ILE A 177 20.23 15.68 -19.86
CA ILE A 177 19.42 16.88 -20.16
C ILE A 177 18.16 16.59 -20.96
N LYS A 178 17.96 15.35 -21.42
CA LYS A 178 16.75 14.92 -22.14
C LYS A 178 15.90 13.97 -21.30
N ARG A 179 14.60 13.92 -21.60
CA ARG A 179 13.64 13.00 -20.98
C ARG A 179 13.41 11.81 -21.90
N HIS A 180 14.00 10.68 -21.54
CA HIS A 180 14.07 9.50 -22.40
C HIS A 180 12.85 8.60 -22.26
N VAL A 181 12.34 8.08 -23.38
CA VAL A 181 11.29 7.05 -23.39
C VAL A 181 11.83 5.79 -24.05
N PHE A 182 11.86 4.69 -23.29
CA PHE A 182 12.43 3.42 -23.69
C PHE A 182 11.36 2.33 -23.75
N HIS A 183 11.48 1.48 -24.76
CA HIS A 183 10.59 0.33 -25.00
C HIS A 183 11.33 -1.01 -24.95
N GLN A 184 12.64 -0.99 -24.69
CA GLN A 184 13.48 -2.19 -24.64
C GLN A 184 13.27 -2.99 -23.35
N SER A 185 13.30 -4.32 -23.47
CA SER A 185 13.23 -5.29 -22.38
C SER A 185 14.60 -5.95 -22.13
N ASN A 186 14.73 -6.64 -21.00
CA ASN A 186 15.91 -7.45 -20.62
C ASN A 186 17.20 -6.63 -20.52
N LEU A 187 17.16 -5.57 -19.72
CA LEU A 187 18.25 -4.60 -19.60
C LEU A 187 18.53 -4.27 -18.14
N GLU A 188 19.80 -4.28 -17.76
CA GLU A 188 20.26 -3.74 -16.48
C GLU A 188 20.99 -2.41 -16.68
N LEU A 189 20.59 -1.38 -15.94
CA LEU A 189 21.31 -0.11 -15.81
C LEU A 189 21.93 -0.03 -14.41
N ASP A 190 23.26 -0.15 -14.34
CA ASP A 190 24.01 -0.07 -13.09
C ASP A 190 24.84 1.22 -13.05
N PHE A 191 24.46 2.13 -12.17
CA PHE A 191 25.14 3.42 -12.04
C PHE A 191 26.35 3.36 -11.08
N GLN A 192 26.63 2.20 -10.47
CA GLN A 192 27.81 1.97 -9.61
C GLN A 192 28.02 3.03 -8.49
N ASN A 193 26.92 3.61 -7.99
CA ASN A 193 26.85 4.68 -6.98
C ASN A 193 27.37 6.05 -7.44
N HIS A 194 27.48 6.26 -8.75
CA HIS A 194 27.72 7.57 -9.35
C HIS A 194 26.48 8.45 -9.35
N ILE A 195 26.71 9.75 -9.46
CA ILE A 195 25.67 10.78 -9.42
C ILE A 195 25.18 11.05 -10.84
N MET A 196 23.85 11.08 -11.01
CA MET A 196 23.18 11.66 -12.16
C MET A 196 22.72 13.07 -11.81
N TYR A 197 23.26 14.05 -12.54
CA TYR A 197 22.84 15.44 -12.51
C TYR A 197 21.88 15.75 -13.67
N THR A 198 21.04 16.77 -13.47
CA THR A 198 20.01 17.18 -14.43
C THR A 198 19.96 18.70 -14.67
N TYR A 199 21.03 19.43 -14.36
CA TYR A 199 21.07 20.86 -14.63
C TYR A 199 20.98 21.14 -16.14
N GLY A 200 20.06 22.03 -16.53
CA GLY A 200 19.77 22.29 -17.94
C GLY A 200 18.90 21.23 -18.62
N ALA A 201 18.26 20.33 -17.87
CA ALA A 201 17.28 19.41 -18.42
C ALA A 201 16.12 20.15 -19.09
N GLU A 202 15.63 19.59 -20.19
CA GLU A 202 14.51 20.15 -20.95
C GLU A 202 13.23 20.18 -20.12
N ASN A 203 12.35 21.15 -20.44
CA ASN A 203 11.06 21.26 -19.77
C ASN A 203 10.13 20.10 -20.16
N ALA A 204 9.43 19.55 -19.16
CA ALA A 204 8.30 18.67 -19.37
C ALA A 204 7.06 19.44 -19.83
N ASN A 205 6.11 18.70 -20.41
CA ASN A 205 4.73 19.17 -20.51
C ASN A 205 4.16 19.39 -19.11
N ARG A 206 3.27 20.38 -18.98
CA ARG A 206 2.54 20.68 -17.74
C ARG A 206 1.85 19.43 -17.20
N ASP A 207 1.85 19.25 -15.88
CA ASP A 207 1.19 18.13 -15.18
C ASP A 207 1.52 16.74 -15.75
N ASN A 208 2.80 16.51 -16.08
CA ASN A 208 3.27 15.22 -16.58
C ASN A 208 4.23 14.54 -15.58
N PRO A 209 3.69 13.76 -14.62
CA PRO A 209 4.53 13.08 -13.64
C PRO A 209 5.40 11.95 -14.24
N PHE A 210 5.11 11.52 -15.48
CA PHE A 210 5.90 10.51 -16.22
C PHE A 210 7.10 11.09 -16.97
N ALA A 211 7.31 12.41 -16.89
CA ALA A 211 8.45 13.09 -17.49
C ALA A 211 9.75 12.82 -16.71
N ALA A 212 10.03 11.58 -16.31
CA ALA A 212 11.30 11.21 -15.69
C ALA A 212 12.46 11.29 -16.69
N MET A 213 13.69 11.31 -16.19
CA MET A 213 14.88 11.24 -17.04
C MET A 213 14.92 9.91 -17.81
N MET A 214 14.45 8.82 -17.19
CA MET A 214 14.31 7.51 -17.83
C MET A 214 12.88 6.99 -17.63
N PHE A 215 12.10 6.91 -18.71
CA PHE A 215 10.75 6.36 -18.71
C PHE A 215 10.66 5.07 -19.52
N PHE A 216 10.42 3.94 -18.85
CA PHE A 216 10.19 2.66 -19.52
C PHE A 216 8.70 2.45 -19.75
N GLN A 217 8.30 2.23 -20.99
CA GLN A 217 6.88 2.18 -21.38
C GLN A 217 6.56 1.01 -22.31
N GLY A 218 5.61 0.16 -21.94
CA GLY A 218 5.02 -0.82 -22.86
C GLY A 218 4.16 -0.17 -23.95
N VAL A 219 3.96 -0.88 -25.06
CA VAL A 219 3.32 -0.32 -26.27
C VAL A 219 1.87 -0.78 -26.38
N LYS A 220 0.95 0.14 -26.70
CA LYS A 220 -0.45 -0.21 -27.03
C LYS A 220 -0.55 -0.77 -28.44
N VAL A 221 -1.22 -1.92 -28.58
CA VAL A 221 -1.35 -2.61 -29.87
C VAL A 221 -2.81 -2.75 -30.27
N GLY A 222 -3.14 -2.31 -31.49
CA GLY A 222 -4.48 -2.43 -32.05
C GLY A 222 -5.55 -1.63 -31.31
N SER A 223 -6.80 -1.74 -31.77
CA SER A 223 -7.93 -1.05 -31.18
C SER A 223 -8.46 -1.76 -29.94
N PRO A 224 -8.94 -1.02 -28.92
CA PRO A 224 -9.52 -1.62 -27.73
C PRO A 224 -10.84 -2.35 -28.03
N ILE A 225 -11.09 -3.43 -27.28
CA ILE A 225 -12.36 -4.16 -27.30
C ILE A 225 -13.17 -3.71 -26.08
N THR A 226 -14.38 -3.20 -26.29
CA THR A 226 -15.30 -2.86 -25.19
C THR A 226 -16.51 -3.77 -25.21
N VAL A 227 -16.85 -4.33 -24.05
CA VAL A 227 -18.03 -5.17 -23.86
C VAL A 227 -18.91 -4.60 -22.76
N THR A 228 -20.19 -4.93 -22.81
CA THR A 228 -21.17 -4.60 -21.76
C THR A 228 -21.55 -5.89 -21.04
N LEU A 229 -21.49 -5.89 -19.71
CA LEU A 229 -21.86 -7.06 -18.91
C LEU A 229 -23.34 -7.38 -19.11
N PRO A 230 -23.69 -8.64 -19.43
CA PRO A 230 -25.06 -9.00 -19.76
C PRO A 230 -25.95 -9.09 -18.53
N TYR A 231 -27.26 -9.12 -18.77
CA TYR A 231 -28.22 -9.68 -17.82
C TYR A 231 -28.18 -11.20 -17.89
N VAL A 232 -28.42 -11.88 -16.77
CA VAL A 232 -28.44 -13.35 -16.70
C VAL A 232 -29.87 -13.84 -16.48
N ARG A 233 -30.25 -14.95 -17.13
CA ARG A 233 -31.56 -15.56 -16.90
C ARG A 233 -31.54 -16.35 -15.60
N ASN A 234 -32.54 -16.12 -14.74
CA ASN A 234 -32.78 -16.98 -13.58
C ASN A 234 -33.39 -18.34 -14.01
N GLU A 235 -33.64 -19.23 -13.05
CA GLU A 235 -34.24 -20.57 -13.28
C GLU A 235 -35.58 -20.50 -14.04
N ASN A 236 -36.31 -19.40 -13.90
CA ASN A 236 -37.59 -19.14 -14.56
C ASN A 236 -37.44 -18.45 -15.93
N GLY A 237 -36.22 -18.34 -16.46
CA GLY A 237 -35.92 -17.71 -17.74
C GLY A 237 -36.01 -16.18 -17.75
N THR A 238 -36.22 -15.53 -16.60
CA THR A 238 -36.34 -14.07 -16.48
C THR A 238 -34.96 -13.43 -16.41
N LEU A 239 -34.73 -12.37 -17.19
CA LEU A 239 -33.48 -11.61 -17.14
C LEU A 239 -33.39 -10.83 -15.84
N MET A 240 -32.31 -11.06 -15.09
CA MET A 240 -32.01 -10.43 -13.82
C MET A 240 -30.63 -9.79 -13.85
N GLN A 241 -30.53 -8.67 -13.12
CA GLN A 241 -29.23 -8.08 -12.81
C GLN A 241 -28.45 -9.04 -11.93
N THR A 242 -27.18 -9.22 -12.24
CA THR A 242 -26.26 -10.04 -11.44
C THR A 242 -24.96 -9.30 -11.24
N ASP A 243 -24.23 -9.73 -10.22
CA ASP A 243 -22.84 -9.38 -10.03
C ASP A 243 -21.95 -10.41 -10.72
N PHE A 244 -20.89 -9.92 -11.35
CA PHE A 244 -19.87 -10.71 -12.01
C PHE A 244 -18.53 -10.56 -11.27
N SER A 245 -17.75 -11.62 -11.29
CA SER A 245 -16.30 -11.58 -11.09
C SER A 245 -15.79 -11.17 -9.70
N GLU A 246 -16.60 -11.10 -8.63
CA GLU A 246 -16.04 -11.03 -7.26
C GLU A 246 -15.41 -12.38 -6.89
N ASP A 247 -14.21 -12.35 -6.33
CA ASP A 247 -13.38 -13.50 -5.98
C ASP A 247 -13.23 -14.52 -7.13
N SER A 248 -13.14 -14.01 -8.36
CA SER A 248 -12.93 -14.79 -9.58
C SER A 248 -11.84 -14.16 -10.45
N ASP A 249 -11.04 -15.02 -11.08
CA ASP A 249 -10.01 -14.66 -12.05
C ASP A 249 -10.53 -14.66 -13.50
N TYR A 250 -11.77 -15.12 -13.72
CA TYR A 250 -12.47 -15.01 -15.00
C TYR A 250 -13.20 -13.67 -15.15
N LEU A 251 -12.98 -13.00 -16.28
CA LEU A 251 -13.73 -11.82 -16.72
C LEU A 251 -14.52 -12.14 -17.99
N TYR A 252 -15.68 -11.49 -18.13
CA TYR A 252 -16.50 -11.58 -19.34
C TYR A 252 -15.90 -10.72 -20.46
N VAL A 253 -15.67 -11.35 -21.61
CA VAL A 253 -15.10 -10.71 -22.82
C VAL A 253 -16.02 -10.78 -24.04
N GLY A 254 -17.21 -11.38 -23.89
CA GLY A 254 -18.24 -11.53 -24.93
C GLY A 254 -17.89 -12.46 -26.08
N ASN A 255 -16.69 -12.36 -26.65
CA ASN A 255 -16.15 -13.30 -27.63
C ASN A 255 -14.68 -13.57 -27.34
N ASN A 256 -14.41 -14.70 -26.70
CA ASN A 256 -13.08 -15.08 -26.24
C ASN A 256 -12.12 -15.50 -27.38
N LYS A 257 -12.61 -15.70 -28.61
CA LYS A 257 -11.75 -15.98 -29.79
C LYS A 257 -10.82 -14.82 -30.17
N LYS A 258 -11.02 -13.64 -29.59
CA LYS A 258 -10.18 -12.45 -29.80
C LYS A 258 -8.97 -12.37 -28.86
N PHE A 259 -8.82 -13.36 -27.98
CA PHE A 259 -7.81 -13.41 -26.94
C PHE A 259 -7.00 -14.71 -27.09
N ALA A 260 -5.72 -14.65 -26.76
CA ALA A 260 -4.87 -15.82 -26.67
C ALA A 260 -4.10 -15.84 -25.34
N GLU A 261 -3.73 -17.05 -24.89
CA GLU A 261 -2.92 -17.22 -23.69
C GLU A 261 -1.59 -16.47 -23.80
N ASN A 262 -1.12 -15.94 -22.67
CA ASN A 262 0.09 -15.12 -22.54
C ASN A 262 0.03 -13.72 -23.17
N GLU A 263 -1.09 -13.34 -23.80
CA GLU A 263 -1.29 -11.95 -24.21
C GLU A 263 -1.58 -11.05 -23.01
N TRP A 264 -1.17 -9.78 -23.13
CA TRP A 264 -1.32 -8.78 -22.09
C TRP A 264 -2.32 -7.71 -22.51
N TYR A 265 -3.17 -7.31 -21.56
CA TYR A 265 -4.20 -6.32 -21.76
C TYR A 265 -4.21 -5.33 -20.60
N TYR A 266 -4.26 -4.04 -20.93
CA TYR A 266 -4.76 -3.05 -20.01
C TYR A 266 -6.28 -3.18 -19.97
N VAL A 267 -6.82 -3.50 -18.80
CA VAL A 267 -8.23 -3.74 -18.55
C VAL A 267 -8.76 -2.66 -17.63
N GLU A 268 -9.85 -2.01 -18.05
CA GLU A 268 -10.53 -1.01 -17.23
C GLU A 268 -12.05 -1.13 -17.29
N THR A 269 -12.72 -0.77 -16.18
CA THR A 269 -14.16 -0.54 -16.17
C THR A 269 -14.51 0.91 -16.53
N ASP A 270 -15.76 1.14 -16.91
CA ASP A 270 -16.31 2.50 -16.94
C ASP A 270 -16.34 3.11 -15.51
N VAL A 271 -16.47 4.43 -15.40
CA VAL A 271 -16.59 5.08 -14.09
C VAL A 271 -17.84 4.59 -13.36
N ARG A 272 -17.74 4.29 -12.07
CA ARG A 272 -18.87 3.84 -11.25
C ARG A 272 -19.89 4.98 -11.10
N PRO A 273 -21.18 4.75 -11.40
CA PRO A 273 -22.22 5.74 -11.15
C PRO A 273 -22.34 6.06 -9.66
N MET A 274 -22.71 7.31 -9.35
CA MET A 274 -23.03 7.70 -7.98
C MET A 274 -24.34 7.03 -7.53
N GLU A 275 -24.30 6.38 -6.36
CA GLU A 275 -25.38 5.69 -5.68
C GLU A 275 -25.57 6.33 -4.29
N GLU A 276 -26.78 6.84 -4.01
CA GLU A 276 -27.15 7.36 -2.70
C GLU A 276 -27.44 6.24 -1.71
N VAL A 277 -26.94 6.36 -0.48
CA VAL A 277 -27.16 5.39 0.60
C VAL A 277 -27.77 6.11 1.80
N PRO A 278 -29.03 5.79 2.21
CA PRO A 278 -29.65 6.41 3.37
C PRO A 278 -28.78 6.30 4.62
N GLY A 279 -28.59 7.42 5.30
CA GLY A 279 -27.80 7.47 6.53
C GLY A 279 -26.31 7.21 6.34
N ARG A 280 -25.75 7.33 5.11
CA ARG A 280 -24.31 7.19 4.82
C ARG A 280 -23.89 8.18 3.72
N LEU A 281 -22.58 8.28 3.46
CA LEU A 281 -22.08 9.04 2.31
C LEU A 281 -22.41 8.33 0.99
N PRO A 282 -22.56 9.05 -0.13
CA PRO A 282 -22.71 8.44 -1.45
C PRO A 282 -21.56 7.49 -1.81
N ILE A 283 -21.83 6.55 -2.70
CA ILE A 283 -20.89 5.61 -3.29
C ILE A 283 -20.75 5.98 -4.76
N GLY A 284 -19.56 5.97 -5.37
CA GLY A 284 -19.47 6.19 -6.82
C GLY A 284 -19.37 7.67 -7.21
N GLY A 285 -19.16 7.91 -8.51
CA GLY A 285 -19.24 9.24 -9.12
C GLY A 285 -17.90 9.95 -9.28
N GLY A 286 -16.82 9.41 -8.74
CA GLY A 286 -15.48 9.96 -8.92
C GLY A 286 -14.95 9.78 -10.34
N SER A 287 -14.22 10.75 -10.89
CA SER A 287 -13.76 10.69 -12.30
C SER A 287 -12.80 9.53 -12.61
N SER A 288 -12.14 8.97 -11.59
CA SER A 288 -11.25 7.81 -11.66
C SER A 288 -11.80 6.61 -10.87
N ASP A 289 -13.06 6.63 -10.46
CA ASP A 289 -13.72 5.60 -9.66
C ASP A 289 -14.04 4.36 -10.53
N LYS A 290 -13.03 3.52 -10.77
CA LYS A 290 -13.09 2.33 -11.62
C LYS A 290 -12.65 1.09 -10.83
N GLU A 291 -13.52 0.08 -10.73
CA GLU A 291 -13.26 -1.15 -9.98
C GLU A 291 -12.09 -1.97 -10.54
N ILE A 292 -11.85 -1.86 -11.85
CA ILE A 292 -10.67 -2.45 -12.50
C ILE A 292 -9.96 -1.36 -13.30
N GLN A 293 -8.64 -1.27 -13.11
CA GLN A 293 -7.75 -0.43 -13.90
C GLN A 293 -6.31 -1.00 -13.87
N LYS A 294 -6.06 -2.12 -14.57
CA LYS A 294 -4.88 -2.97 -14.36
C LYS A 294 -4.26 -3.48 -15.66
N LEU A 295 -2.97 -3.79 -15.64
CA LEU A 295 -2.31 -4.61 -16.67
C LEU A 295 -2.44 -6.09 -16.31
N LEU A 296 -3.14 -6.87 -17.14
CA LEU A 296 -3.48 -8.27 -16.89
C LEU A 296 -2.95 -9.17 -18.02
N ARG A 297 -2.47 -10.36 -17.68
CA ARG A 297 -2.09 -11.43 -18.62
C ARG A 297 -3.20 -12.46 -18.72
N VAL A 298 -3.55 -12.86 -19.94
CA VAL A 298 -4.45 -13.99 -20.18
C VAL A 298 -3.76 -15.29 -19.73
N THR A 299 -4.38 -16.01 -18.79
CA THR A 299 -3.89 -17.30 -18.29
C THR A 299 -4.60 -18.48 -18.93
N LYS A 300 -5.86 -18.31 -19.33
CA LYS A 300 -6.66 -19.34 -20.00
C LYS A 300 -7.81 -18.73 -20.80
N VAL A 301 -8.11 -19.29 -21.97
CA VAL A 301 -9.27 -18.91 -22.78
C VAL A 301 -10.43 -19.87 -22.51
N GLY A 302 -11.57 -19.34 -22.04
CA GLY A 302 -12.77 -20.11 -21.69
C GLY A 302 -12.70 -20.83 -20.34
N LYS A 303 -13.83 -20.90 -19.64
CA LYS A 303 -14.02 -21.69 -18.42
C LYS A 303 -13.99 -23.19 -18.71
N SER A 304 -14.58 -23.59 -19.83
CA SER A 304 -14.65 -24.96 -20.34
C SER A 304 -14.45 -24.97 -21.86
N ALA A 305 -14.38 -26.16 -22.47
CA ALA A 305 -14.24 -26.30 -23.93
C ALA A 305 -15.41 -25.71 -24.74
N SER A 306 -16.59 -25.54 -24.11
CA SER A 306 -17.79 -24.98 -24.75
C SER A 306 -17.99 -23.50 -24.46
N ASP A 307 -17.18 -22.90 -23.58
CA ASP A 307 -17.30 -21.49 -23.23
C ASP A 307 -16.67 -20.58 -24.30
N THR A 308 -17.47 -19.65 -24.79
CA THR A 308 -17.06 -18.68 -25.83
C THR A 308 -16.97 -17.25 -25.33
N GLU A 309 -17.22 -16.99 -24.04
CA GLU A 309 -17.48 -15.63 -23.53
C GLU A 309 -16.54 -15.17 -22.43
N TYR A 310 -15.82 -16.07 -21.75
CA TYR A 310 -14.92 -15.69 -20.66
C TYR A 310 -13.45 -16.00 -20.95
N VAL A 311 -12.60 -15.26 -20.26
CA VAL A 311 -11.14 -15.40 -20.23
C VAL A 311 -10.67 -15.29 -18.79
N ALA A 312 -9.75 -16.17 -18.38
CA ALA A 312 -9.06 -16.05 -17.10
C ALA A 312 -7.83 -15.14 -17.23
N PHE A 313 -7.61 -14.32 -16.22
CA PHE A 313 -6.46 -13.43 -16.11
C PHE A 313 -5.61 -13.79 -14.89
N ASN A 314 -4.36 -13.32 -14.85
CA ASN A 314 -3.49 -13.44 -13.67
C ASN A 314 -3.88 -12.45 -12.55
N TYR A 315 -5.17 -12.28 -12.28
CA TYR A 315 -5.70 -11.35 -11.30
C TYR A 315 -7.03 -11.86 -10.77
N LEU A 316 -7.09 -12.08 -9.46
CA LEU A 316 -8.30 -12.41 -8.75
C LEU A 316 -8.99 -11.10 -8.35
N ASN A 317 -10.15 -10.82 -8.91
CA ASN A 317 -10.82 -9.55 -8.69
C ASN A 317 -11.57 -9.52 -7.35
N ALA A 318 -11.48 -8.41 -6.61
CA ALA A 318 -12.06 -8.27 -5.26
C ALA A 318 -13.44 -7.61 -5.24
N TRP A 319 -13.97 -7.22 -6.40
CA TRP A 319 -15.09 -6.29 -6.47
C TRP A 319 -16.20 -6.81 -7.39
N PRO A 320 -17.46 -6.84 -6.94
CA PRO A 320 -18.56 -7.24 -7.80
C PRO A 320 -18.78 -6.21 -8.92
N LEU A 321 -18.89 -6.70 -10.15
CA LEU A 321 -19.26 -5.87 -11.31
C LEU A 321 -20.71 -6.14 -11.70
N LYS A 322 -21.58 -5.16 -11.55
CA LYS A 322 -23.01 -5.27 -11.89
C LYS A 322 -23.23 -5.45 -13.40
N SER A 323 -24.32 -6.11 -13.81
CA SER A 323 -24.81 -6.05 -15.21
C SER A 323 -24.86 -4.60 -15.73
N LYS A 324 -24.69 -4.41 -17.05
CA LYS A 324 -24.55 -3.11 -17.76
C LYS A 324 -23.24 -2.35 -17.56
N ARG A 325 -22.40 -2.69 -16.57
CA ARG A 325 -21.04 -2.14 -16.50
C ARG A 325 -20.30 -2.49 -17.79
N LYS A 326 -19.39 -1.62 -18.20
CA LYS A 326 -18.57 -1.81 -19.41
C LYS A 326 -17.16 -2.17 -19.00
N ILE A 327 -16.56 -3.10 -19.74
CA ILE A 327 -15.15 -3.45 -19.59
C ILE A 327 -14.47 -3.21 -20.92
N THR A 328 -13.36 -2.48 -20.88
CA THR A 328 -12.51 -2.19 -22.03
C THR A 328 -11.18 -2.92 -21.89
N TYR A 329 -10.78 -3.61 -22.95
CA TYR A 329 -9.55 -4.39 -23.06
C TYR A 329 -8.68 -3.78 -24.17
N GLN A 330 -7.56 -3.16 -23.80
CA GLN A 330 -6.55 -2.68 -24.74
C GLN A 330 -5.36 -3.64 -24.72
N LYS A 331 -5.01 -4.26 -25.85
CA LYS A 331 -3.81 -5.11 -25.93
C LYS A 331 -2.55 -4.27 -25.73
N ILE A 332 -1.61 -4.81 -24.97
CA ILE A 332 -0.33 -4.20 -24.61
C ILE A 332 0.81 -5.17 -24.95
N GLU A 333 1.92 -4.64 -25.46
CA GLU A 333 3.23 -5.29 -25.48
C GLU A 333 4.06 -4.70 -24.33
N PRO A 334 4.17 -5.39 -23.18
CA PRO A 334 4.85 -4.82 -22.02
C PRO A 334 6.36 -4.74 -22.21
N VAL A 335 7.00 -3.83 -21.45
CA VAL A 335 8.45 -3.90 -21.20
C VAL A 335 8.71 -4.91 -20.07
N PHE A 336 9.68 -5.79 -20.26
CA PHE A 336 10.03 -6.84 -19.30
C PHE A 336 11.46 -6.73 -18.77
N HIS A 337 11.69 -7.16 -17.52
CA HIS A 337 13.03 -7.42 -16.98
C HIS A 337 14.01 -6.24 -17.09
N VAL A 338 13.57 -5.02 -16.77
CA VAL A 338 14.44 -3.85 -16.72
C VAL A 338 14.79 -3.50 -15.28
N ASN A 339 16.08 -3.48 -14.96
CA ASN A 339 16.56 -3.20 -13.60
C ASN A 339 17.41 -1.94 -13.58
N VAL A 340 17.05 -0.97 -12.72
CA VAL A 340 17.85 0.25 -12.49
C VAL A 340 18.44 0.21 -11.08
N LYS A 341 19.75 0.28 -10.95
CA LYS A 341 20.40 0.13 -9.65
C LYS A 341 21.60 1.03 -9.39
N ASN A 342 21.89 1.19 -8.10
CA ASN A 342 23.08 1.89 -7.58
C ASN A 342 23.19 3.33 -8.08
N LEU A 343 22.09 4.07 -8.07
CA LEU A 343 22.04 5.44 -8.59
C LEU A 343 22.02 6.44 -7.43
N LYS A 344 22.86 7.48 -7.51
CA LYS A 344 22.64 8.73 -6.77
C LYS A 344 22.01 9.75 -7.71
N PHE A 345 20.93 10.40 -7.30
CA PHE A 345 20.20 11.35 -8.13
C PHE A 345 20.08 12.69 -7.43
N GLU A 346 20.54 13.75 -8.08
CA GLU A 346 20.29 15.13 -7.64
C GLU A 346 19.34 15.80 -8.62
N GLY A 347 18.08 15.96 -8.19
CA GLY A 347 17.07 16.66 -8.96
C GLY A 347 17.30 18.17 -9.01
N GLN A 348 16.64 18.77 -9.99
CA GLN A 348 16.59 20.20 -10.29
C GLN A 348 15.17 20.63 -10.67
N GLY A 349 14.93 21.94 -10.65
CA GLY A 349 13.68 22.58 -11.07
C GLY A 349 12.65 22.68 -9.95
N HIS A 350 11.84 23.74 -9.98
CA HIS A 350 10.92 24.12 -8.88
C HIS A 350 9.43 24.11 -9.33
N SER A 351 9.12 23.46 -10.45
CA SER A 351 7.77 23.42 -11.02
C SER A 351 7.49 22.07 -11.69
N ASP A 352 6.21 21.83 -12.00
CA ASP A 352 5.75 20.65 -12.74
C ASP A 352 6.39 20.48 -14.13
N THR A 353 6.85 21.58 -14.71
CA THR A 353 7.54 21.64 -16.01
C THR A 353 9.05 21.54 -15.91
N THR A 354 9.68 22.19 -14.92
CA THR A 354 11.15 22.24 -14.79
C THR A 354 11.71 21.13 -13.91
N GLY A 355 10.87 20.58 -13.03
CA GLY A 355 11.19 19.53 -12.08
C GLY A 355 11.69 18.25 -12.76
N THR A 356 12.59 17.56 -12.08
CA THR A 356 13.20 16.32 -12.57
C THR A 356 13.10 15.19 -11.56
N SER A 357 13.01 13.97 -12.10
CA SER A 357 12.92 12.72 -11.35
C SER A 357 13.61 11.60 -12.13
N PRO A 358 14.16 10.59 -11.47
CA PRO A 358 15.06 9.66 -12.15
C PRO A 358 14.33 8.65 -13.03
N VAL A 359 13.33 7.93 -12.50
CA VAL A 359 12.77 6.75 -13.19
C VAL A 359 11.24 6.68 -13.14
N ALA A 360 10.62 6.46 -14.28
CA ALA A 360 9.20 6.12 -14.40
C ALA A 360 9.00 4.79 -15.15
N HIS A 361 7.90 4.09 -14.84
CA HIS A 361 7.49 2.86 -15.52
C HIS A 361 6.00 2.89 -15.85
N GLU A 362 5.65 2.46 -17.05
CA GLU A 362 4.26 2.21 -17.43
C GLU A 362 4.16 0.92 -18.26
N PHE A 363 3.15 0.10 -18.00
CA PHE A 363 2.97 -1.17 -18.70
C PHE A 363 4.23 -2.07 -18.65
N CYS A 364 4.83 -2.17 -17.46
CA CYS A 364 6.08 -2.90 -17.23
C CYS A 364 5.83 -4.15 -16.37
N VAL A 365 6.60 -5.20 -16.63
CA VAL A 365 6.53 -6.49 -15.93
C VAL A 365 7.92 -6.92 -15.48
N ASP A 366 8.12 -7.25 -14.21
CA ASP A 366 9.45 -7.62 -13.67
C ASP A 366 10.52 -6.55 -13.88
N CYS A 367 10.14 -5.27 -13.74
CA CYS A 367 11.09 -4.16 -13.83
C CYS A 367 11.36 -3.60 -12.44
N ASN A 368 12.60 -3.73 -11.95
CA ASN A 368 12.96 -3.47 -10.55
C ASN A 368 13.83 -2.22 -10.40
N ILE A 369 13.79 -1.61 -9.21
CA ILE A 369 14.74 -0.58 -8.84
C ILE A 369 15.40 -0.93 -7.50
N THR A 370 16.72 -0.72 -7.40
CA THR A 370 17.47 -1.11 -6.20
C THR A 370 18.54 -0.08 -5.85
N ASN A 371 18.65 0.29 -4.58
CA ASN A 371 19.70 1.18 -4.08
C ASN A 371 19.77 2.51 -4.86
N ILE A 372 18.62 3.19 -4.99
CA ILE A 372 18.55 4.55 -5.52
C ILE A 372 18.49 5.53 -4.36
N GLN A 373 19.42 6.48 -4.32
CA GLN A 373 19.46 7.56 -3.33
C GLN A 373 19.19 8.88 -4.03
N ALA A 374 18.15 9.60 -3.62
CA ALA A 374 17.75 10.83 -4.29
C ALA A 374 17.53 12.00 -3.34
N THR A 375 17.80 13.20 -3.86
CA THR A 375 17.44 14.49 -3.24
C THR A 375 16.85 15.42 -4.28
N LYS A 376 16.05 16.42 -3.85
CA LYS A 376 15.47 17.45 -4.73
C LYS A 376 14.65 16.90 -5.91
N VAL A 377 14.07 15.71 -5.77
CA VAL A 377 13.12 15.19 -6.77
C VAL A 377 11.85 16.04 -6.73
N PHE A 378 11.28 16.36 -7.89
CA PHE A 378 10.00 17.07 -7.96
C PHE A 378 8.85 16.07 -8.03
N TRP A 379 8.80 15.25 -9.07
CA TRP A 379 7.92 14.08 -9.19
C TRP A 379 8.51 12.90 -8.38
N PRO A 380 7.81 11.77 -8.22
CA PRO A 380 8.29 10.65 -7.41
C PRO A 380 9.68 10.17 -7.85
N LEU A 381 10.52 9.72 -6.90
CA LEU A 381 11.76 9.01 -7.22
C LEU A 381 11.45 7.84 -8.15
N ASN A 382 10.38 7.10 -7.87
CA ASN A 382 9.84 6.11 -8.78
C ASN A 382 8.33 6.25 -8.96
N LEU A 383 7.93 6.55 -10.20
CA LEU A 383 6.52 6.50 -10.62
C LEU A 383 6.25 5.20 -11.37
N ARG A 384 5.15 4.53 -11.04
CA ARG A 384 4.69 3.32 -11.72
C ARG A 384 3.21 3.41 -12.08
N ARG A 385 2.86 3.03 -13.30
CA ARG A 385 1.47 2.94 -13.75
C ARG A 385 1.20 1.65 -14.52
N TYR A 386 0.22 0.89 -14.07
CA TYR A 386 -0.17 -0.40 -14.67
C TYR A 386 1.03 -1.36 -14.81
N CYS A 387 1.88 -1.40 -13.78
CA CYS A 387 3.01 -2.33 -13.71
C CYS A 387 2.62 -3.56 -12.88
N THR A 388 3.29 -4.69 -13.12
CA THR A 388 3.05 -5.90 -12.34
C THR A 388 4.33 -6.69 -12.08
N GLN A 389 4.38 -7.42 -10.96
CA GLN A 389 5.55 -8.21 -10.55
C GLN A 389 6.80 -7.35 -10.49
N TYR A 390 7.02 -6.58 -9.43
CA TYR A 390 8.20 -5.72 -9.34
C TYR A 390 8.65 -5.51 -7.91
N GLU A 391 9.89 -5.05 -7.79
CA GLU A 391 10.51 -4.73 -6.52
C GLU A 391 11.14 -3.33 -6.55
N VAL A 392 10.94 -2.62 -5.44
CA VAL A 392 11.63 -1.37 -5.10
C VAL A 392 12.35 -1.60 -3.78
N ARG A 393 13.67 -1.68 -3.83
CA ARG A 393 14.47 -2.15 -2.69
C ARG A 393 15.60 -1.20 -2.32
N ASP A 394 15.82 -1.03 -1.02
CA ASP A 394 16.97 -0.30 -0.45
C ASP A 394 17.08 1.16 -0.97
N CYS A 395 15.96 1.80 -1.32
CA CYS A 395 15.94 3.17 -1.82
C CYS A 395 15.85 4.20 -0.68
N LEU A 396 16.41 5.38 -0.92
CA LEU A 396 16.42 6.51 0.00
C LEU A 396 15.98 7.79 -0.71
N LEU A 397 15.00 8.49 -0.14
CA LEU A 397 14.64 9.85 -0.57
C LEU A 397 14.75 10.84 0.60
N ILE A 398 15.49 11.93 0.40
CA ILE A 398 15.66 12.99 1.40
C ILE A 398 15.35 14.33 0.75
N ASN A 399 14.53 15.17 1.41
CA ASN A 399 14.27 16.55 1.02
C ASN A 399 13.94 16.68 -0.49
N PRO A 400 12.84 16.08 -0.97
CA PRO A 400 12.31 16.40 -2.30
C PRO A 400 12.00 17.90 -2.40
N GLU A 401 11.89 18.39 -3.63
CA GLU A 401 11.70 19.81 -3.90
C GLU A 401 10.29 20.29 -3.52
N GLU A 402 9.28 19.45 -3.73
CA GLU A 402 7.88 19.79 -3.50
C GLU A 402 7.19 18.66 -2.73
N VAL A 403 6.42 19.03 -1.70
CA VAL A 403 5.75 18.08 -0.77
C VAL A 403 4.30 18.42 -0.47
N THR A 404 3.75 19.44 -1.12
CA THR A 404 2.39 19.93 -0.91
C THR A 404 1.49 19.57 -2.08
N LEU A 405 2.02 19.63 -3.32
CA LEU A 405 1.27 19.32 -4.53
C LEU A 405 0.99 17.81 -4.65
N GLY A 406 -0.22 17.46 -5.09
CA GLY A 406 -0.57 16.06 -5.39
C GLY A 406 0.35 15.46 -6.44
N GLY A 407 0.83 14.24 -6.20
CA GLY A 407 1.76 13.53 -7.09
C GLY A 407 3.24 13.87 -6.91
N THR A 408 3.61 14.78 -6.00
CA THR A 408 5.00 15.26 -5.83
C THR A 408 5.66 14.83 -4.52
N GLY A 409 6.99 14.69 -4.54
CA GLY A 409 7.78 14.43 -3.33
C GLY A 409 7.59 13.04 -2.73
N TYR A 410 7.41 12.02 -3.58
CA TYR A 410 7.22 10.64 -3.14
C TYR A 410 8.48 9.83 -3.35
N LEU A 411 8.76 8.86 -2.47
CA LEU A 411 9.74 7.83 -2.81
C LEU A 411 9.17 6.91 -3.90
N ILE A 412 7.94 6.44 -3.73
CA ILE A 412 7.25 5.68 -4.77
C ILE A 412 5.76 6.03 -4.88
N GLN A 413 5.30 6.25 -6.11
CA GLN A 413 3.88 6.29 -6.47
C GLN A 413 3.54 5.13 -7.39
N GLN A 414 2.48 4.39 -7.06
CA GLN A 414 2.01 3.23 -7.83
C GLN A 414 0.53 3.40 -8.17
N ILE A 415 0.20 3.35 -9.45
CA ILE A 415 -1.15 3.55 -9.97
C ILE A 415 -1.59 2.31 -10.74
N GLY A 416 -2.67 1.64 -10.34
CA GLY A 416 -3.18 0.46 -11.05
C GLY A 416 -2.21 -0.74 -11.08
N CYS A 417 -1.28 -0.82 -10.12
CA CYS A 417 -0.23 -1.83 -10.10
C CYS A 417 -0.64 -3.13 -9.39
N LEU A 418 0.06 -4.23 -9.66
CA LEU A 418 -0.18 -5.56 -9.09
C LEU A 418 1.13 -6.24 -8.66
N TYR A 419 1.08 -7.10 -7.63
CA TYR A 419 2.22 -7.95 -7.24
C TYR A 419 3.53 -7.18 -7.03
N GLY A 420 3.44 -5.96 -6.48
CA GLY A 420 4.59 -5.10 -6.20
C GLY A 420 5.12 -5.28 -4.78
N SER A 421 6.42 -5.12 -4.59
CA SER A 421 7.07 -5.13 -3.27
C SER A 421 7.93 -3.88 -3.06
N VAL A 422 7.74 -3.19 -1.95
CA VAL A 422 8.58 -2.06 -1.51
C VAL A 422 9.29 -2.45 -0.22
N ILE A 423 10.61 -2.61 -0.27
CA ILE A 423 11.38 -3.31 0.77
C ILE A 423 12.58 -2.46 1.22
N ASN A 424 12.79 -2.35 2.54
CA ASN A 424 13.97 -1.68 3.13
C ASN A 424 14.16 -0.21 2.72
N CYS A 425 13.10 0.49 2.32
CA CYS A 425 13.19 1.87 1.86
C CYS A 425 13.13 2.88 3.01
N LYS A 426 13.79 4.02 2.86
CA LYS A 426 13.80 5.11 3.84
C LYS A 426 13.44 6.43 3.19
N ALA A 427 12.68 7.26 3.90
CA ALA A 427 12.31 8.58 3.40
C ALA A 427 12.30 9.64 4.50
N HIS A 428 12.75 10.86 4.17
CA HIS A 428 12.86 11.96 5.13
C HIS A 428 12.34 13.27 4.54
N ASN A 429 11.43 13.93 5.26
CA ASN A 429 10.77 15.18 4.87
C ASN A 429 10.08 15.07 3.51
N VAL A 430 9.46 13.92 3.25
CA VAL A 430 8.74 13.62 2.02
C VAL A 430 7.24 13.86 2.20
N ARG A 431 6.51 13.97 1.09
CA ARG A 431 5.05 13.89 1.15
C ARG A 431 4.61 12.48 1.51
N HIS A 432 5.05 11.49 0.73
CA HIS A 432 4.76 10.07 0.93
C HIS A 432 6.01 9.20 0.73
N LEU A 433 6.19 8.17 1.55
CA LEU A 433 7.15 7.11 1.24
C LEU A 433 6.52 6.19 0.19
N ASN A 434 5.33 5.68 0.45
CA ASN A 434 4.62 4.76 -0.43
C ASN A 434 3.18 5.25 -0.66
N ASP A 435 2.82 5.42 -1.93
CA ASP A 435 1.44 5.64 -2.36
C ASP A 435 0.97 4.50 -3.27
N PHE A 436 -0.11 3.85 -2.87
CA PHE A 436 -0.90 2.94 -3.69
C PHE A 436 -2.21 3.61 -4.13
N THR A 437 -2.40 3.75 -5.44
CA THR A 437 -3.65 4.21 -6.04
C THR A 437 -4.22 3.12 -6.91
N GLY A 438 -5.27 2.46 -6.45
CA GLY A 438 -5.88 1.31 -7.13
C GLY A 438 -4.90 0.18 -7.36
N CYS A 439 -4.05 -0.13 -6.38
CA CYS A 439 -3.10 -1.24 -6.42
C CYS A 439 -3.65 -2.49 -5.72
N ALA A 440 -3.10 -3.66 -6.04
CA ALA A 440 -3.52 -4.88 -5.35
C ALA A 440 -2.42 -5.94 -5.23
N TYR A 441 -2.60 -6.88 -4.31
CA TYR A 441 -1.69 -8.00 -4.07
C TYR A 441 -0.24 -7.54 -3.86
N SER A 442 -0.03 -6.48 -3.09
CA SER A 442 1.27 -5.80 -2.96
C SER A 442 1.73 -5.69 -1.51
N LEU A 443 3.05 -5.61 -1.32
CA LEU A 443 3.73 -5.64 -0.03
C LEU A 443 4.58 -4.38 0.20
N VAL A 444 4.54 -3.86 1.42
CA VAL A 444 5.49 -2.86 1.92
C VAL A 444 6.13 -3.38 3.21
N GLU A 445 7.43 -3.60 3.19
CA GLU A 445 8.15 -4.26 4.28
C GLU A 445 9.38 -3.47 4.73
N ASN A 446 9.56 -3.35 6.05
CA ASN A 446 10.74 -2.77 6.69
C ASN A 446 11.11 -1.36 6.14
N CYS A 447 10.09 -0.54 5.91
CA CYS A 447 10.22 0.81 5.39
C CYS A 447 10.00 1.87 6.48
N HIS A 448 10.80 2.93 6.47
CA HIS A 448 10.83 3.93 7.54
C HIS A 448 10.79 5.35 7.02
N CYS A 449 9.82 6.13 7.50
CA CYS A 449 9.63 7.52 7.12
C CYS A 449 9.66 8.45 8.34
N THR A 450 10.20 9.66 8.15
CA THR A 450 10.14 10.76 9.13
C THR A 450 9.83 12.08 8.44
N GLY A 451 9.16 13.02 9.13
CA GLY A 451 8.83 14.32 8.50
C GLY A 451 7.64 14.23 7.57
N ASP A 452 6.74 13.30 7.86
CA ASP A 452 5.71 12.72 7.00
C ASP A 452 4.30 13.16 7.42
N GLU A 453 4.14 14.47 7.65
CA GLU A 453 2.88 15.08 8.12
C GLU A 453 1.71 14.84 7.15
N ASN A 454 2.02 14.63 5.88
CA ASN A 454 1.08 14.34 4.81
C ASN A 454 0.75 12.83 4.65
N GLY A 455 1.39 11.95 5.44
CA GLY A 455 1.22 10.50 5.41
C GLY A 455 2.38 9.77 4.74
N ALA A 456 3.10 8.92 5.46
CA ALA A 456 4.16 8.11 4.87
C ALA A 456 3.63 6.97 4.00
N PHE A 457 2.60 6.27 4.48
CA PHE A 457 2.01 5.12 3.82
C PHE A 457 0.57 5.45 3.49
N VAL A 458 0.30 5.61 2.19
CA VAL A 458 -0.96 6.15 1.70
C VAL A 458 -1.60 5.22 0.69
N THR A 459 -2.92 5.17 0.75
CA THR A 459 -3.76 4.73 -0.37
C THR A 459 -4.71 5.86 -0.78
N HIS A 460 -5.21 5.84 -2.01
CA HIS A 460 -6.16 6.85 -2.52
C HIS A 460 -7.61 6.35 -2.63
N GLY A 461 -7.86 5.05 -2.47
CA GLY A 461 -9.21 4.50 -2.47
C GLY A 461 -9.77 4.30 -3.86
N GLN A 462 -8.94 3.85 -4.78
CA GLN A 462 -9.38 3.48 -6.12
C GLN A 462 -9.49 1.96 -6.22
N TYR A 463 -10.26 1.36 -5.30
CA TYR A 463 -10.46 -0.08 -5.20
C TYR A 463 -9.19 -0.86 -4.86
N ASP A 464 -8.36 -0.28 -3.99
CA ASP A 464 -7.15 -0.90 -3.47
C ASP A 464 -7.48 -2.16 -2.65
N HIS A 465 -6.81 -3.29 -2.89
CA HIS A 465 -7.11 -4.50 -2.12
C HIS A 465 -5.97 -5.50 -1.98
N ASP A 466 -6.05 -6.38 -0.98
CA ASP A 466 -5.03 -7.40 -0.69
C ASP A 466 -3.63 -6.78 -0.54
N LEU A 467 -3.56 -5.70 0.24
CA LEU A 467 -2.32 -4.98 0.53
C LEU A 467 -1.78 -5.39 1.89
N THR A 468 -0.46 -5.59 1.96
CA THR A 468 0.21 -6.03 3.20
C THR A 468 1.32 -5.05 3.58
N TYR A 469 1.36 -4.65 4.85
CA TYR A 469 2.38 -3.78 5.43
C TYR A 469 3.01 -4.49 6.64
N ILE A 470 4.34 -4.64 6.68
CA ILE A 470 5.04 -5.38 7.75
C ILE A 470 6.26 -4.61 8.25
N GLY A 471 6.33 -4.37 9.56
CA GLY A 471 7.55 -3.89 10.22
C GLY A 471 7.95 -2.46 9.82
N ASN A 472 6.98 -1.63 9.41
CA ASN A 472 7.24 -0.27 8.94
C ASN A 472 7.12 0.77 10.07
N SER A 473 7.65 1.99 9.84
CA SER A 473 7.41 3.12 10.73
C SER A 473 7.08 4.42 9.98
N GLY A 474 6.04 5.12 10.43
CA GLY A 474 5.55 6.37 9.83
C GLY A 474 4.03 6.51 9.92
N PHE A 475 3.50 7.69 9.62
CA PHE A 475 2.07 7.96 9.56
C PHE A 475 1.40 7.12 8.48
N LEU A 476 0.42 6.31 8.89
CA LEU A 476 -0.41 5.51 8.00
C LEU A 476 -1.75 6.22 7.76
N SER A 477 -2.03 6.57 6.51
CA SER A 477 -3.25 7.27 6.09
C SER A 477 -3.83 6.58 4.85
N PHE A 478 -4.71 5.61 5.05
CA PHE A 478 -5.43 5.00 3.95
C PHE A 478 -6.58 5.90 3.53
N ALA A 479 -6.71 6.06 2.22
CA ALA A 479 -7.68 6.91 1.57
C ALA A 479 -7.46 8.42 1.84
N ASN A 480 -6.20 8.85 1.76
CA ASN A 480 -5.72 10.18 2.17
C ASN A 480 -6.32 11.37 1.38
N SER A 481 -7.05 11.09 0.29
CA SER A 481 -7.48 12.09 -0.70
C SER A 481 -9.00 12.23 -0.84
N ALA A 482 -9.79 11.73 0.13
CA ALA A 482 -11.24 11.88 0.09
C ALA A 482 -11.68 13.30 0.51
N LEU A 483 -12.35 13.97 -0.43
CA LEU A 483 -12.94 15.29 -0.27
C LEU A 483 -14.29 15.22 0.45
N ASN A 484 -14.85 16.38 0.78
CA ASN A 484 -16.17 16.49 1.39
C ASN A 484 -17.29 16.22 0.36
N ALA A 485 -18.50 15.90 0.82
CA ALA A 485 -19.66 15.58 -0.02
C ALA A 485 -20.14 16.70 -0.98
N LYS A 486 -19.53 17.89 -0.96
CA LYS A 486 -19.92 19.05 -1.76
C LYS A 486 -18.96 19.35 -2.93
N ASP A 487 -17.80 18.71 -2.97
CA ASP A 487 -16.80 18.90 -4.03
C ASP A 487 -16.76 17.68 -4.97
N SER A 488 -16.42 17.90 -6.24
CA SER A 488 -16.12 16.80 -7.16
C SER A 488 -14.94 16.00 -6.62
N HIS A 489 -15.16 14.73 -6.29
CA HIS A 489 -14.11 13.83 -5.82
C HIS A 489 -13.54 13.03 -6.99
N THR A 490 -12.22 12.78 -7.01
CA THR A 490 -11.54 12.07 -8.11
C THR A 490 -11.60 10.55 -7.93
N TRP A 491 -11.56 10.08 -6.68
CA TRP A 491 -11.30 8.68 -6.31
C TRP A 491 -12.58 7.97 -5.86
N GLY A 492 -12.57 6.64 -5.72
CA GLY A 492 -13.77 5.87 -5.35
C GLY A 492 -14.04 5.69 -3.85
N GLY A 493 -13.04 5.91 -3.00
CA GLY A 493 -13.12 5.74 -1.55
C GLY A 493 -13.18 4.27 -1.07
N PHE A 494 -12.93 3.26 -1.92
CA PHE A 494 -13.05 1.84 -1.54
C PHE A 494 -11.72 1.12 -1.41
N HIS A 495 -11.63 0.30 -0.36
CA HIS A 495 -10.53 -0.63 -0.12
C HIS A 495 -11.03 -1.93 0.50
N LYS A 496 -10.35 -3.05 0.25
CA LYS A 496 -10.74 -4.35 0.81
C LYS A 496 -9.52 -5.19 1.18
N ARG A 497 -9.56 -5.91 2.31
CA ARG A 497 -8.50 -6.86 2.74
C ARG A 497 -7.12 -6.21 2.83
N ILE A 498 -6.97 -5.23 3.71
CA ILE A 498 -5.65 -4.65 4.03
C ILE A 498 -5.14 -5.22 5.35
N VAL A 499 -3.86 -5.60 5.40
CA VAL A 499 -3.20 -6.16 6.57
C VAL A 499 -1.98 -5.32 6.95
N VAL A 500 -1.89 -4.92 8.21
CA VAL A 500 -0.76 -4.17 8.76
C VAL A 500 -0.25 -4.87 10.02
N LYS A 501 1.05 -5.17 10.05
CA LYS A 501 1.68 -5.89 11.16
C LYS A 501 2.92 -5.16 11.66
N LYS A 502 3.12 -5.13 12.99
CA LYS A 502 4.35 -4.63 13.63
C LYS A 502 4.70 -3.20 13.22
N HIS A 503 3.68 -2.36 13.01
CA HIS A 503 3.85 -0.99 12.53
C HIS A 503 3.99 -0.01 13.69
N GLN A 504 4.90 0.95 13.56
CA GLN A 504 5.04 2.05 14.52
C GLN A 504 4.60 3.38 13.88
N ALA A 505 3.56 4.01 14.42
CA ALA A 505 3.01 5.23 13.82
C ALA A 505 2.71 6.31 14.86
N PRO A 506 2.85 7.60 14.49
CA PRO A 506 2.32 8.69 15.30
C PRO A 506 0.79 8.78 15.21
N ARG A 507 0.20 8.18 14.17
CA ARG A 507 -1.23 8.19 13.87
C ARG A 507 -1.56 7.10 12.85
N VAL A 508 -2.76 6.52 12.93
CA VAL A 508 -3.28 5.59 11.92
C VAL A 508 -4.70 6.03 11.54
N VAL A 509 -4.96 6.23 10.26
CA VAL A 509 -6.27 6.65 9.75
C VAL A 509 -6.66 5.78 8.57
N PHE A 510 -7.83 5.17 8.63
CA PHE A 510 -8.48 4.47 7.51
C PHE A 510 -10.01 4.60 7.57
N GLU A 511 -10.45 5.70 8.16
CA GLU A 511 -11.82 6.20 8.20
C GLU A 511 -11.73 7.73 8.11
N ASN A 512 -12.19 8.28 6.98
CA ASN A 512 -12.28 9.72 6.75
C ASN A 512 -13.32 9.97 5.65
N LYS A 513 -14.24 10.91 5.85
CA LYS A 513 -15.20 11.51 4.90
C LYS A 513 -15.26 10.86 3.50
N MET A 514 -15.88 9.67 3.39
CA MET A 514 -16.16 8.83 2.19
C MET A 514 -15.34 7.53 2.08
N ASN A 515 -14.51 7.21 3.07
CA ASN A 515 -13.55 6.11 2.98
C ASN A 515 -14.01 4.83 3.64
N ARG A 516 -14.10 3.78 2.83
CA ARG A 516 -14.55 2.45 3.20
C ARG A 516 -13.40 1.49 3.06
N VAL A 517 -12.60 1.36 4.12
CA VAL A 517 -11.64 0.27 4.23
C VAL A 517 -12.35 -0.91 4.88
N ILE A 518 -12.48 -1.99 4.12
CA ILE A 518 -13.21 -3.20 4.50
C ILE A 518 -12.22 -4.31 4.79
N ASP A 519 -12.49 -5.15 5.77
CA ASP A 519 -11.63 -6.26 6.17
C ASP A 519 -10.21 -5.81 6.56
N MET A 520 -10.11 -4.68 7.25
CA MET A 520 -8.85 -4.14 7.77
C MET A 520 -8.32 -4.96 8.94
N THR A 521 -7.04 -5.34 8.91
CA THR A 521 -6.39 -6.11 9.97
C THR A 521 -5.17 -5.35 10.51
N LEU A 522 -5.15 -5.08 11.82
CA LEU A 522 -4.00 -4.52 12.53
C LEU A 522 -3.47 -5.53 13.55
N GLU A 523 -2.18 -5.89 13.49
CA GLU A 523 -1.57 -6.83 14.45
C GLU A 523 -0.24 -6.29 15.00
N ASP A 524 -0.07 -6.32 16.33
CA ASP A 524 1.16 -5.92 17.01
C ASP A 524 1.63 -4.48 16.68
N CYS A 525 0.69 -3.55 16.42
CA CYS A 525 1.02 -2.16 16.09
C CYS A 525 1.18 -1.30 17.34
N TYR A 526 2.12 -0.35 17.31
CA TYR A 526 2.34 0.65 18.36
C TYR A 526 2.08 2.06 17.82
N VAL A 527 1.06 2.72 18.36
CA VAL A 527 0.67 4.08 17.96
C VAL A 527 1.07 5.05 19.06
N TYR A 528 2.17 5.77 18.85
CA TYR A 528 2.76 6.66 19.85
C TYR A 528 2.17 8.07 19.78
N ARG A 529 2.17 8.75 20.92
CA ARG A 529 1.66 10.12 21.01
C ARG A 529 2.73 11.12 20.58
N ASN A 530 2.45 11.90 19.54
CA ASN A 530 3.28 13.03 19.10
C ASN A 530 2.41 14.27 18.86
N THR A 531 2.21 15.06 19.91
CA THR A 531 1.36 16.26 19.86
C THR A 531 2.06 17.47 19.26
N GLU A 532 3.39 17.50 19.26
CA GLU A 532 4.16 18.60 18.66
C GLU A 532 3.93 18.68 17.15
N ARG A 533 3.89 17.53 16.48
CA ARG A 533 3.69 17.45 15.03
C ARG A 533 2.23 17.22 14.62
N TYR A 534 1.47 16.41 15.35
CA TYR A 534 0.11 16.00 14.94
C TYR A 534 -1.00 16.62 15.81
N GLY A 535 -0.66 17.56 16.70
CA GLY A 535 -1.61 18.20 17.60
C GLY A 535 -2.39 17.19 18.44
N GLY A 536 -3.67 17.48 18.69
CA GLY A 536 -4.56 16.59 19.45
C GLY A 536 -4.82 15.22 18.81
N ASN A 537 -4.44 15.02 17.54
CA ASN A 537 -4.61 13.75 16.82
C ASN A 537 -3.42 12.80 16.98
N GLY A 538 -2.35 13.21 17.66
CA GLY A 538 -1.21 12.33 17.93
C GLY A 538 -1.61 11.14 18.82
N GLY A 539 -1.23 9.93 18.42
CA GLY A 539 -1.53 8.68 19.14
C GLY A 539 -2.86 8.03 18.77
N SER A 540 -3.67 8.61 17.88
CA SER A 540 -5.02 8.12 17.59
C SER A 540 -5.07 7.05 16.48
N VAL A 541 -6.07 6.17 16.56
CA VAL A 541 -6.49 5.28 15.46
C VAL A 541 -7.94 5.58 15.10
N TRP A 542 -8.19 5.90 13.83
CA TRP A 542 -9.54 6.11 13.29
C TRP A 542 -9.85 5.04 12.26
N ALA A 543 -10.92 4.29 12.48
CA ALA A 543 -11.15 3.01 11.84
C ALA A 543 -12.60 2.79 11.44
N ASN A 544 -12.79 2.30 10.20
CA ASN A 544 -14.06 1.77 9.74
C ASN A 544 -14.25 0.38 10.36
N VAL A 545 -15.40 0.14 10.98
CA VAL A 545 -15.66 -1.10 11.71
C VAL A 545 -15.93 -2.30 10.80
N ASP A 546 -16.14 -2.07 9.49
CA ASP A 546 -16.59 -3.07 8.54
C ASP A 546 -15.62 -4.25 8.36
N GLY A 547 -15.84 -5.30 9.14
CA GLY A 547 -14.95 -6.43 9.26
C GLY A 547 -13.63 -6.11 9.94
N LEU A 548 -13.49 -5.05 10.74
CA LEU A 548 -12.21 -4.70 11.38
C LEU A 548 -11.72 -5.79 12.35
N VAL A 549 -10.44 -6.14 12.26
CA VAL A 549 -9.74 -6.99 13.23
C VAL A 549 -8.51 -6.26 13.76
N MET A 550 -8.42 -6.07 15.08
CA MET A 550 -7.26 -5.50 15.75
C MET A 550 -6.75 -6.48 16.80
N ARG A 551 -5.45 -6.79 16.81
CA ARG A 551 -4.82 -7.69 17.78
C ARG A 551 -3.55 -7.10 18.38
N ASN A 552 -3.42 -7.18 19.70
CA ASN A 552 -2.21 -6.83 20.45
C ASN A 552 -1.67 -5.42 20.16
N CYS A 553 -2.53 -4.51 19.71
CA CYS A 553 -2.14 -3.15 19.40
C CYS A 553 -2.10 -2.29 20.67
N VAL A 554 -1.15 -1.36 20.72
CA VAL A 554 -1.01 -0.41 21.83
C VAL A 554 -1.15 1.00 21.28
N LEU A 555 -2.15 1.74 21.77
CA LEU A 555 -2.50 3.09 21.33
C LEU A 555 -2.28 4.06 22.49
N MET A 556 -1.41 5.06 22.31
CA MET A 556 -1.16 6.15 23.26
C MET A 556 -2.14 7.32 23.10
N GLY A 557 -3.28 7.06 22.47
CA GLY A 557 -4.36 7.99 22.19
C GLY A 557 -5.66 7.25 21.83
N PRO A 558 -6.71 7.99 21.45
CA PRO A 558 -8.05 7.43 21.38
C PRO A 558 -8.22 6.53 20.15
N LEU A 559 -9.03 5.49 20.32
CA LEU A 559 -9.61 4.71 19.23
C LEU A 559 -10.96 5.32 18.88
N ALA A 560 -11.17 5.65 17.61
CA ALA A 560 -12.46 6.09 17.08
C ALA A 560 -12.93 5.10 15.99
N LEU A 561 -14.13 4.58 16.18
CA LEU A 561 -14.76 3.57 15.34
C LEU A 561 -15.98 4.20 14.65
N GLY A 562 -15.99 4.19 13.32
CA GLY A 562 -17.11 4.63 12.49
C GLY A 562 -17.58 3.50 11.56
N GLU A 563 -18.79 3.60 11.03
CA GLU A 563 -19.34 2.63 10.06
C GLU A 563 -19.75 3.33 8.75
N ASP A 564 -18.84 3.34 7.78
CA ASP A 564 -19.07 3.94 6.46
C ASP A 564 -19.53 2.90 5.41
N SER A 565 -19.47 1.60 5.75
CA SER A 565 -19.85 0.48 4.89
C SER A 565 -20.39 -0.73 5.67
N SER A 566 -21.09 -1.62 4.96
CA SER A 566 -21.59 -2.90 5.49
C SER A 566 -21.51 -4.01 4.45
N MET A 567 -20.30 -4.25 3.95
CA MET A 567 -20.01 -5.25 2.93
C MET A 567 -19.21 -6.44 3.46
N SER A 568 -18.59 -6.34 4.63
CA SER A 568 -17.82 -7.45 5.18
C SER A 568 -18.72 -8.57 5.71
N HIS A 569 -18.28 -9.81 5.50
CA HIS A 569 -18.79 -10.99 6.20
C HIS A 569 -18.00 -11.34 7.47
N ARG A 570 -16.91 -10.61 7.74
CA ARG A 570 -16.04 -10.82 8.91
C ARG A 570 -16.62 -10.12 10.13
N PRO A 571 -16.61 -10.75 11.31
CA PRO A 571 -16.97 -10.06 12.55
C PRO A 571 -15.96 -8.95 12.89
N THR A 572 -16.43 -7.92 13.57
CA THR A 572 -15.58 -6.85 14.11
C THR A 572 -15.02 -7.27 15.48
N ILE A 573 -13.70 -7.50 15.54
CA ILE A 573 -13.02 -8.04 16.74
C ILE A 573 -11.80 -7.19 17.09
N ILE A 574 -11.73 -6.73 18.34
CA ILE A 574 -10.59 -6.01 18.92
C ILE A 574 -10.10 -6.82 20.11
N GLU A 575 -8.86 -7.30 20.07
CA GLU A 575 -8.37 -8.31 21.01
C GLU A 575 -6.96 -7.99 21.53
N GLY A 576 -6.74 -8.14 22.84
CA GLY A 576 -5.41 -7.95 23.44
C GLY A 576 -4.87 -6.51 23.35
N CYS A 577 -5.72 -5.53 23.04
CA CYS A 577 -5.31 -4.16 22.81
C CYS A 577 -5.21 -3.35 24.11
N THR A 578 -4.22 -2.44 24.18
CA THR A 578 -4.17 -1.39 25.22
C THR A 578 -4.51 -0.05 24.58
N ILE A 579 -5.54 0.61 25.09
CA ILE A 579 -6.10 1.85 24.52
C ILE A 579 -6.06 2.94 25.58
N HIS A 580 -5.29 3.99 25.35
CA HIS A 580 -5.27 5.18 26.20
C HIS A 580 -6.33 6.18 25.73
N MET A 581 -7.44 6.24 26.46
CA MET A 581 -8.53 7.15 26.14
C MET A 581 -8.13 8.61 26.41
N LEU A 582 -8.79 9.51 25.70
CA LEU A 582 -8.72 10.94 25.96
C LEU A 582 -10.08 11.43 26.46
N ASP A 583 -10.04 12.40 27.37
CA ASP A 583 -11.24 13.03 27.88
C ASP A 583 -12.07 13.66 26.76
N GLY A 584 -13.39 13.50 26.83
CA GLY A 584 -14.36 13.97 25.83
C GLY A 584 -14.42 13.16 24.52
N HIS A 585 -13.65 12.07 24.37
CA HIS A 585 -13.62 11.30 23.12
C HIS A 585 -14.68 10.20 23.03
N TYR A 586 -15.09 9.97 21.78
CA TYR A 586 -16.04 8.95 21.34
C TYR A 586 -15.30 7.70 20.87
N LEU A 587 -15.72 6.54 21.36
CA LEU A 587 -15.23 5.25 20.89
C LEU A 587 -15.93 4.81 19.60
N THR A 588 -17.26 4.92 19.52
CA THR A 588 -18.09 4.47 18.37
C THR A 588 -18.69 5.62 17.58
N ARG A 589 -17.90 6.70 17.40
CA ARG A 589 -18.28 7.82 16.54
C ARG A 589 -17.06 8.63 16.15
N HIS A 590 -16.94 8.98 14.88
CA HIS A 590 -15.97 10.00 14.46
C HIS A 590 -16.45 11.41 14.85
N ARG A 591 -15.51 12.30 15.17
CA ARG A 591 -15.80 13.70 15.51
C ARG A 591 -16.41 14.44 14.31
N GLY A 592 -17.73 14.68 14.36
CA GLY A 592 -18.47 15.38 13.31
C GLY A 592 -19.15 14.47 12.28
N SER A 593 -19.12 13.14 12.50
CA SER A 593 -20.00 12.21 11.78
C SER A 593 -21.37 12.15 12.47
N THR A 594 -22.44 12.09 11.68
CA THR A 594 -23.80 11.73 12.14
C THR A 594 -24.10 10.26 11.88
N TYR A 595 -23.16 9.52 11.28
CA TYR A 595 -23.34 8.12 10.91
C TYR A 595 -23.22 7.21 12.11
N GLU A 596 -24.08 6.21 12.14
CA GLU A 596 -24.32 5.35 13.29
C GLU A 596 -23.60 4.04 13.08
N VAL A 597 -22.99 3.53 14.14
CA VAL A 597 -22.51 2.16 14.15
C VAL A 597 -23.70 1.28 14.48
N GLU A 598 -24.12 0.44 13.54
CA GLU A 598 -25.29 -0.44 13.68
C GLU A 598 -24.89 -1.89 13.93
N ARG A 599 -23.62 -2.24 13.68
CA ARG A 599 -23.16 -3.61 13.86
C ARG A 599 -22.74 -3.96 15.28
N ASP A 600 -22.62 -5.27 15.49
CA ASP A 600 -22.02 -5.84 16.69
C ASP A 600 -20.49 -5.61 16.73
N ILE A 601 -19.98 -5.18 17.88
CA ILE A 601 -18.54 -5.05 18.14
C ILE A 601 -18.14 -5.92 19.33
N THR A 602 -17.06 -6.67 19.18
CA THR A 602 -16.51 -7.51 20.25
C THR A 602 -15.09 -7.08 20.64
N PHE A 603 -14.91 -6.76 21.92
CA PHE A 603 -13.63 -6.55 22.57
C PHE A 603 -13.27 -7.76 23.44
N LYS A 604 -12.02 -8.20 23.39
CA LYS A 604 -11.49 -9.33 24.17
C LYS A 604 -10.16 -8.98 24.80
N ASN A 605 -9.95 -9.30 26.08
CA ASN A 605 -8.65 -9.13 26.75
C ASN A 605 -8.04 -7.72 26.57
N CYS A 606 -8.87 -6.69 26.48
CA CYS A 606 -8.43 -5.32 26.22
C CYS A 606 -8.27 -4.52 27.52
N VAL A 607 -7.36 -3.56 27.52
CA VAL A 607 -7.15 -2.64 28.64
C VAL A 607 -7.38 -1.21 28.17
N PHE A 608 -8.40 -0.58 28.72
CA PHE A 608 -8.70 0.84 28.52
C PHE A 608 -8.16 1.64 29.71
N LYS A 609 -7.30 2.61 29.43
CA LYS A 609 -6.69 3.48 30.43
C LYS A 609 -7.19 4.90 30.27
N ASN A 610 -7.08 5.68 31.34
CA ASN A 610 -7.39 7.11 31.36
C ASN A 610 -8.84 7.40 30.96
N ILE A 611 -9.79 6.60 31.48
CA ILE A 611 -11.21 6.90 31.27
C ILE A 611 -11.54 8.24 31.94
N GLY A 612 -11.85 9.24 31.12
CA GLY A 612 -12.37 10.55 31.51
C GLY A 612 -13.88 10.58 31.26
N GLN A 613 -14.39 11.61 30.60
CA GLN A 613 -15.71 11.64 29.99
C GLN A 613 -15.65 10.98 28.60
N ASN A 614 -15.97 9.70 28.50
CA ASN A 614 -15.93 8.96 27.23
C ASN A 614 -17.32 8.49 26.80
N PHE A 615 -17.47 8.18 25.50
CA PHE A 615 -18.77 7.88 24.90
C PHE A 615 -18.72 6.65 23.98
N ILE A 616 -19.71 5.77 24.13
CA ILE A 616 -20.09 4.76 23.15
C ILE A 616 -21.45 5.19 22.61
N VAL A 617 -21.45 5.82 21.45
CA VAL A 617 -22.67 6.31 20.80
C VAL A 617 -23.21 5.23 19.88
N LYS A 618 -24.48 4.85 20.08
CA LYS A 618 -25.21 3.83 19.33
C LYS A 618 -24.47 2.48 19.26
N GLY A 619 -24.96 1.53 18.46
CA GLY A 619 -24.49 0.13 18.42
C GLY A 619 -25.59 -0.87 18.80
N GLU A 620 -25.73 -1.94 18.01
CA GLU A 620 -26.69 -3.01 18.29
C GLU A 620 -26.25 -3.82 19.53
N THR A 621 -25.10 -4.50 19.45
CA THR A 621 -24.50 -5.17 20.61
C THR A 621 -23.00 -4.86 20.76
N ILE A 622 -22.61 -4.38 21.94
CA ILE A 622 -21.20 -4.22 22.33
C ILE A 622 -20.85 -5.28 23.37
N ARG A 623 -19.78 -6.04 23.12
CA ARG A 623 -19.35 -7.14 23.99
C ARG A 623 -17.94 -6.89 24.50
N PHE A 624 -17.76 -6.96 25.81
CA PHE A 624 -16.50 -6.87 26.51
C PHE A 624 -16.23 -8.19 27.23
N TYR A 625 -15.28 -8.96 26.72
CA TYR A 625 -14.82 -10.20 27.35
C TYR A 625 -13.46 -9.97 27.97
N ASP A 626 -13.34 -10.17 29.28
CA ASP A 626 -12.09 -10.03 30.04
C ASP A 626 -11.39 -8.67 29.80
N CYS A 627 -12.18 -7.60 29.66
CA CYS A 627 -11.67 -6.26 29.43
C CYS A 627 -11.61 -5.46 30.73
N HIS A 628 -10.57 -4.63 30.87
CA HIS A 628 -10.38 -3.79 32.06
C HIS A 628 -10.41 -2.30 31.70
N PHE A 629 -11.14 -1.52 32.51
CA PHE A 629 -11.27 -0.07 32.37
C PHE A 629 -10.72 0.61 33.62
N TYR A 630 -9.81 1.56 33.43
CA TYR A 630 -9.14 2.27 34.52
C TYR A 630 -9.29 3.78 34.37
N ALA A 631 -9.72 4.43 35.45
CA ALA A 631 -9.56 5.86 35.65
C ALA A 631 -8.70 6.16 36.87
N ASP A 632 -8.15 7.37 36.91
CA ASP A 632 -7.60 7.93 38.14
C ASP A 632 -8.76 8.13 39.14
N PRO A 633 -8.69 7.58 40.36
CA PRO A 633 -9.73 7.76 41.38
C PRO A 633 -9.98 9.23 41.75
N ASN A 634 -9.01 10.12 41.48
CA ASN A 634 -9.11 11.55 41.72
C ASN A 634 -9.41 12.35 40.44
N ALA A 635 -9.67 11.69 39.31
CA ALA A 635 -10.07 12.39 38.09
C ALA A 635 -11.35 13.19 38.35
N PRO A 636 -11.45 14.44 37.85
CA PRO A 636 -12.66 15.25 38.02
C PRO A 636 -13.88 14.62 37.32
N ILE A 637 -13.63 13.79 36.31
CA ILE A 637 -14.63 13.01 35.59
C ILE A 637 -14.01 11.65 35.23
N SER A 638 -14.74 10.56 35.48
CA SER A 638 -14.34 9.19 35.14
C SER A 638 -15.57 8.34 34.79
N ARG A 639 -16.13 8.59 33.61
CA ARG A 639 -17.44 8.10 33.18
C ARG A 639 -17.42 7.63 31.73
N LEU A 640 -17.93 6.42 31.50
CA LEU A 640 -18.22 5.86 30.18
C LEU A 640 -19.72 5.93 29.91
N ASN A 641 -20.12 6.85 29.04
CA ASN A 641 -21.51 7.05 28.62
C ASN A 641 -21.84 6.11 27.46
N VAL A 642 -22.98 5.44 27.50
CA VAL A 642 -23.34 4.37 26.57
C VAL A 642 -24.76 4.54 26.05
N GLU A 643 -24.86 4.62 24.73
CA GLU A 643 -26.11 4.70 23.97
C GLU A 643 -26.40 3.42 23.16
N SER A 644 -25.57 2.37 23.28
CA SER A 644 -25.80 1.09 22.61
C SER A 644 -27.02 0.36 23.20
N LYS A 645 -27.74 -0.42 22.39
CA LYS A 645 -28.93 -1.16 22.83
C LYS A 645 -28.59 -2.28 23.79
N HIS A 646 -27.58 -3.09 23.45
CA HIS A 646 -27.17 -4.24 24.25
C HIS A 646 -25.69 -4.17 24.61
N VAL A 647 -25.38 -4.26 25.89
CA VAL A 647 -24.00 -4.30 26.40
C VAL A 647 -23.81 -5.56 27.23
N ILE A 648 -22.75 -6.30 26.93
CA ILE A 648 -22.37 -7.51 27.66
C ILE A 648 -20.96 -7.34 28.19
N ILE A 649 -20.78 -7.48 29.50
CA ILE A 649 -19.51 -7.50 30.21
C ILE A 649 -19.38 -8.89 30.85
N SER A 650 -18.39 -9.67 30.44
CA SER A 650 -18.13 -11.00 30.99
C SER A 650 -16.66 -11.12 31.35
N GLY A 651 -16.37 -11.29 32.64
CA GLY A 651 -15.00 -11.17 33.18
C GLY A 651 -14.45 -9.74 33.12
N GLY A 652 -13.19 -9.57 33.51
CA GLY A 652 -12.54 -8.25 33.54
C GLY A 652 -13.10 -7.31 34.62
N GLY A 653 -13.04 -5.99 34.39
CA GLY A 653 -13.62 -5.05 35.35
C GLY A 653 -13.51 -3.55 35.06
N PHE A 654 -14.25 -2.77 35.84
CA PHE A 654 -14.28 -1.32 35.84
C PHE A 654 -13.74 -0.81 37.18
N HIS A 655 -12.61 -0.10 37.14
CA HIS A 655 -11.89 0.35 38.33
C HIS A 655 -11.89 1.88 38.37
N ASN A 656 -12.62 2.45 39.35
CA ASN A 656 -12.84 3.89 39.49
C ASN A 656 -13.58 4.54 38.30
N VAL A 657 -14.33 3.74 37.54
CA VAL A 657 -15.09 4.18 36.36
C VAL A 657 -16.59 4.03 36.61
N CYS A 658 -17.36 5.05 36.28
CA CYS A 658 -18.82 4.99 36.19
C CYS A 658 -19.24 4.47 34.81
N PHE A 659 -20.06 3.42 34.76
CA PHE A 659 -20.77 2.99 33.56
C PHE A 659 -22.13 3.69 33.51
N ALA A 660 -22.40 4.44 32.45
CA ALA A 660 -23.58 5.30 32.39
C ALA A 660 -24.44 5.04 31.16
N PHE A 661 -25.72 4.73 31.37
CA PHE A 661 -26.74 4.84 30.33
C PHE A 661 -27.21 6.29 30.25
N ASP A 662 -26.48 7.08 29.47
CA ASP A 662 -26.63 8.52 29.35
C ASP A 662 -26.21 8.95 27.95
N LYS A 663 -27.02 9.77 27.27
CA LYS A 663 -26.68 10.31 25.96
C LYS A 663 -25.67 11.45 26.03
N GLY A 664 -25.43 12.02 27.21
CA GLY A 664 -24.42 13.05 27.48
C GLY A 664 -24.51 14.27 26.54
N GLY A 665 -25.70 14.57 26.01
CA GLY A 665 -25.95 15.64 25.05
C GLY A 665 -25.44 15.39 23.62
N THR A 666 -25.03 14.17 23.28
CA THR A 666 -24.39 13.87 21.97
C THR A 666 -25.37 13.55 20.85
N THR A 667 -26.61 13.20 21.21
CA THR A 667 -27.71 12.90 20.30
C THR A 667 -29.00 13.58 20.78
N THR A 668 -29.86 13.99 19.84
CA THR A 668 -31.18 14.57 20.14
C THR A 668 -32.29 13.53 20.22
N GLU A 669 -32.04 12.33 19.68
CA GLU A 669 -32.99 11.23 19.66
C GLU A 669 -33.02 10.51 21.01
N ALA A 670 -34.17 9.89 21.32
CA ALA A 670 -34.27 9.00 22.47
C ALA A 670 -33.52 7.69 22.19
N VAL A 671 -32.70 7.23 23.14
CA VAL A 671 -31.86 6.02 23.02
C VAL A 671 -32.70 4.73 23.00
N GLY A 672 -33.97 4.80 23.41
CA GLY A 672 -34.86 3.64 23.48
C GLY A 672 -34.46 2.65 24.58
N ASP A 673 -35.02 1.45 24.52
CA ASP A 673 -34.76 0.40 25.52
C ASP A 673 -33.30 -0.08 25.46
N GLN A 674 -32.68 -0.25 26.62
CA GLN A 674 -31.29 -0.70 26.75
C GLN A 674 -31.14 -1.88 27.71
N SER A 675 -30.08 -2.67 27.55
CA SER A 675 -29.75 -3.73 28.48
C SER A 675 -28.26 -3.82 28.78
N LEU A 676 -27.93 -4.08 30.04
CA LEU A 676 -26.58 -4.39 30.52
C LEU A 676 -26.55 -5.79 31.16
N VAL A 677 -25.65 -6.64 30.67
CA VAL A 677 -25.30 -7.90 31.31
C VAL A 677 -23.91 -7.76 31.92
N VAL A 678 -23.75 -8.09 33.21
CA VAL A 678 -22.46 -8.17 33.90
C VAL A 678 -22.32 -9.57 34.50
N CYS A 679 -21.37 -10.36 34.01
CA CYS A 679 -21.26 -11.75 34.42
C CYS A 679 -19.84 -12.32 34.42
N GLY A 680 -19.72 -13.62 34.72
CA GLY A 680 -18.48 -14.38 34.54
C GLY A 680 -17.32 -13.91 35.43
N GLY A 681 -17.61 -13.40 36.63
CA GLY A 681 -16.60 -12.87 37.55
C GLY A 681 -16.19 -11.42 37.28
N ALA A 682 -16.90 -10.68 36.41
CA ALA A 682 -16.63 -9.26 36.17
C ALA A 682 -16.73 -8.44 37.47
N VAL A 683 -15.81 -7.50 37.66
CA VAL A 683 -15.70 -6.64 38.85
C VAL A 683 -16.02 -5.19 38.51
N MET A 684 -16.88 -4.53 39.27
CA MET A 684 -17.04 -3.07 39.23
C MET A 684 -16.76 -2.49 40.62
N GLU A 685 -15.76 -1.61 40.74
CA GLU A 685 -15.27 -1.17 42.05
C GLU A 685 -14.66 0.24 42.06
N GLY A 686 -14.47 0.76 43.27
CA GLY A 686 -13.70 1.97 43.54
C GLY A 686 -14.53 3.25 43.64
N ASN A 687 -13.84 4.39 43.58
CA ASN A 687 -14.44 5.72 43.68
C ASN A 687 -14.42 6.41 42.32
N ASN A 688 -15.47 7.17 42.01
CA ASN A 688 -15.52 8.00 40.81
C ASN A 688 -16.32 9.27 41.06
N ALA A 689 -16.09 10.30 40.24
CA ALA A 689 -16.73 11.60 40.41
C ALA A 689 -18.25 11.60 40.16
N SER A 690 -18.81 10.54 39.54
CA SER A 690 -20.26 10.43 39.31
C SER A 690 -21.03 9.94 40.54
N GLY A 691 -20.35 9.48 41.60
CA GLY A 691 -21.02 9.02 42.82
C GLY A 691 -21.74 7.67 42.71
N ALA A 692 -21.66 6.99 41.55
CA ALA A 692 -22.23 5.66 41.35
C ALA A 692 -21.35 4.78 40.42
N LEU A 693 -21.37 3.45 40.61
CA LEU A 693 -20.74 2.53 39.66
C LEU A 693 -21.55 2.42 38.36
N ILE A 694 -22.86 2.35 38.46
CA ILE A 694 -23.80 2.36 37.33
C ILE A 694 -24.73 3.57 37.48
N ASP A 695 -24.83 4.41 36.46
CA ASP A 695 -25.75 5.53 36.42
C ASP A 695 -26.74 5.39 35.26
N ILE A 696 -28.03 5.50 35.55
CA ILE A 696 -29.10 5.34 34.57
C ILE A 696 -29.81 6.69 34.43
N LYS A 697 -29.64 7.27 33.25
CA LYS A 697 -30.28 8.50 32.78
C LYS A 697 -30.95 8.26 31.43
N ASN A 698 -31.87 7.30 31.42
CA ASN A 698 -32.67 6.92 30.27
C ASN A 698 -34.14 6.81 30.69
N ASN A 699 -35.02 7.46 29.94
CA ASN A 699 -36.46 7.47 30.21
C ASN A 699 -37.23 6.28 29.61
N ALA A 700 -36.55 5.41 28.85
CA ALA A 700 -37.09 4.16 28.34
C ALA A 700 -36.93 3.02 29.37
N ARG A 701 -37.05 1.76 28.93
CA ARG A 701 -36.80 0.60 29.80
C ARG A 701 -35.31 0.25 29.79
N VAL A 702 -34.73 0.09 30.97
CA VAL A 702 -33.38 -0.46 31.15
C VAL A 702 -33.47 -1.83 31.82
N ARG A 703 -32.82 -2.84 31.25
CA ARG A 703 -32.68 -4.18 31.83
C ARG A 703 -31.25 -4.41 32.31
N LEU A 704 -31.10 -4.73 33.59
CA LEU A 704 -29.84 -5.12 34.20
C LEU A 704 -29.87 -6.61 34.53
N ASP A 705 -28.83 -7.35 34.14
CA ASP A 705 -28.66 -8.76 34.46
C ASP A 705 -27.24 -9.00 35.01
N PHE A 706 -27.15 -9.30 36.30
CA PHE A 706 -25.90 -9.52 37.00
C PHE A 706 -25.78 -10.98 37.44
N SER A 707 -24.88 -11.74 36.83
CA SER A 707 -24.74 -13.17 37.12
C SER A 707 -23.30 -13.54 37.45
N GLN A 708 -23.03 -13.91 38.70
CA GLN A 708 -21.67 -14.17 39.20
C GLN A 708 -20.73 -12.96 39.03
N ALA A 709 -21.24 -11.74 39.24
CA ALA A 709 -20.45 -10.51 39.22
C ALA A 709 -20.02 -10.09 40.63
N GLU A 710 -19.09 -9.13 40.73
CA GLU A 710 -18.71 -8.49 41.97
C GLU A 710 -18.86 -6.97 41.89
N PHE A 711 -19.52 -6.38 42.89
CA PHE A 711 -19.65 -4.93 43.04
C PHE A 711 -19.08 -4.48 44.39
N ALA A 712 -18.10 -3.58 44.35
CA ALA A 712 -17.46 -3.00 45.52
C ALA A 712 -17.33 -1.46 45.37
N PRO A 713 -18.43 -0.70 45.43
CA PRO A 713 -18.39 0.76 45.46
C PRO A 713 -17.50 1.26 46.61
N GLY A 714 -16.75 2.34 46.36
CA GLY A 714 -15.94 2.98 47.39
C GLY A 714 -16.77 3.79 48.41
N TYR A 715 -16.09 4.62 49.21
CA TYR A 715 -16.74 5.36 50.29
C TYR A 715 -17.78 6.36 49.75
N GLN A 716 -19.01 6.31 50.28
CA GLN A 716 -20.15 7.14 49.85
C GLN A 716 -20.58 6.97 48.38
N MET A 717 -20.14 5.89 47.73
CA MET A 717 -20.52 5.56 46.36
C MET A 717 -21.78 4.69 46.33
N LYS A 718 -22.71 4.99 45.44
CA LYS A 718 -23.87 4.12 45.15
C LYS A 718 -23.45 3.00 44.20
N MET A 719 -24.12 1.85 44.30
CA MET A 719 -24.00 0.82 43.27
C MET A 719 -24.73 1.25 41.99
N ILE A 720 -26.01 1.59 42.10
CA ILE A 720 -26.84 2.08 41.00
C ILE A 720 -27.41 3.46 41.38
N SER A 721 -27.35 4.38 40.43
CA SER A 721 -28.11 5.63 40.42
C SER A 721 -29.14 5.56 39.29
N HIS A 722 -30.37 6.00 39.55
CA HIS A 722 -31.42 6.10 38.55
C HIS A 722 -32.06 7.48 38.68
N THR A 723 -31.83 8.31 37.68
CA THR A 723 -32.27 9.71 37.66
C THR A 723 -32.93 10.04 36.32
N PRO A 724 -33.88 11.00 36.29
CA PRO A 724 -34.48 11.42 35.03
C PRO A 724 -33.43 11.90 34.04
N GLU A 725 -33.72 11.70 32.75
CA GLU A 725 -32.94 12.33 31.69
C GLU A 725 -33.01 13.86 31.80
N ASP A 726 -31.94 14.56 31.39
CA ASP A 726 -31.88 16.02 31.44
C ASP A 726 -33.07 16.65 30.71
N GLY A 727 -33.76 17.57 31.39
CA GLY A 727 -34.96 18.24 30.87
C GLY A 727 -36.27 17.46 31.04
N THR A 728 -36.24 16.32 31.72
CA THR A 728 -37.44 15.52 32.02
C THR A 728 -37.70 15.39 33.52
N VAL A 729 -38.94 15.09 33.89
CA VAL A 729 -39.39 15.02 35.29
C VAL A 729 -39.62 13.59 35.80
N SER A 730 -39.70 12.61 34.89
CA SER A 730 -39.95 11.20 35.20
C SER A 730 -38.76 10.35 34.80
N THR A 731 -38.38 9.42 35.67
CA THR A 731 -37.43 8.35 35.34
C THR A 731 -38.07 7.33 34.39
N GLY A 732 -37.22 6.58 33.67
CA GLY A 732 -37.64 5.39 32.94
C GLY A 732 -38.01 4.21 33.85
N THR A 733 -38.04 3.02 33.28
CA THR A 733 -38.40 1.79 34.01
C THR A 733 -37.23 0.82 34.08
N LEU A 734 -37.10 0.09 35.19
CA LEU A 734 -35.96 -0.78 35.47
C LEU A 734 -36.41 -2.23 35.67
N SER A 735 -35.79 -3.15 34.93
CA SER A 735 -35.78 -4.57 35.27
C SER A 735 -34.41 -4.97 35.79
N LEU A 736 -34.35 -5.66 36.93
CA LEU A 736 -33.11 -6.15 37.52
C LEU A 736 -33.18 -7.66 37.77
N GLN A 737 -32.17 -8.37 37.30
CA GLN A 737 -31.88 -9.75 37.66
C GLN A 737 -30.48 -9.81 38.28
N MET A 738 -30.37 -10.42 39.46
CA MET A 738 -29.10 -10.66 40.15
C MET A 738 -29.05 -12.11 40.63
N GLN A 739 -28.06 -12.87 40.17
CA GLN A 739 -27.87 -14.27 40.54
C GLN A 739 -26.41 -14.56 40.88
N GLY A 740 -26.13 -15.09 42.08
CA GLY A 740 -24.75 -15.47 42.44
C GLY A 740 -23.78 -14.29 42.57
N THR A 741 -24.28 -13.06 42.60
CA THR A 741 -23.49 -11.82 42.60
C THR A 741 -23.03 -11.47 44.02
N THR A 742 -21.81 -10.95 44.16
CA THR A 742 -21.23 -10.51 45.43
C THR A 742 -21.29 -9.00 45.56
N LEU A 743 -21.87 -8.50 46.65
CA LEU A 743 -21.87 -7.09 47.05
C LEU A 743 -20.93 -6.89 48.24
N LYS A 744 -20.06 -5.87 48.18
CA LYS A 744 -19.12 -5.53 49.24
C LYS A 744 -19.28 -4.07 49.65
N GLY A 745 -19.53 -3.83 50.95
CA GLY A 745 -19.56 -2.49 51.54
C GLY A 745 -20.58 -1.53 50.92
N THR A 746 -21.71 -2.02 50.40
CA THR A 746 -22.66 -1.21 49.66
C THR A 746 -24.13 -1.46 50.04
N GLU A 747 -24.95 -0.46 49.79
CA GLU A 747 -26.40 -0.58 49.78
C GLU A 747 -26.91 -0.52 48.33
N LEU A 748 -27.62 -1.57 47.91
CA LEU A 748 -28.40 -1.54 46.69
C LEU A 748 -29.81 -1.05 47.02
N SER A 749 -30.12 0.20 46.66
CA SER A 749 -31.46 0.79 46.84
C SER A 749 -32.12 1.01 45.47
N ILE A 750 -33.34 0.50 45.30
CA ILE A 750 -34.18 0.72 44.11
C ILE A 750 -35.57 1.16 44.56
N SER A 751 -36.03 2.31 44.07
CA SER A 751 -37.35 2.84 44.41
C SER A 751 -38.48 2.13 43.67
N GLU A 752 -39.66 2.07 44.28
CA GLU A 752 -40.88 1.58 43.61
C GLU A 752 -41.23 2.41 42.36
N SER A 753 -40.91 3.71 42.36
CA SER A 753 -41.07 4.60 41.20
C SER A 753 -40.20 4.22 39.99
N SER A 754 -39.19 3.36 40.18
CA SER A 754 -38.37 2.83 39.10
C SER A 754 -39.03 1.65 38.37
N LEU A 755 -40.14 1.11 38.87
CA LEU A 755 -40.81 -0.05 38.30
C LEU A 755 -42.00 0.37 37.44
N GLY A 756 -42.01 -0.09 36.19
CA GLY A 756 -43.13 0.05 35.28
C GLY A 756 -43.96 -1.22 35.13
N LYS A 757 -44.93 -1.15 34.22
CA LYS A 757 -45.64 -2.33 33.70
C LYS A 757 -44.58 -3.28 33.09
N ASP A 758 -44.62 -4.55 33.47
CA ASP A 758 -43.69 -5.61 33.03
C ASP A 758 -42.22 -5.48 33.53
N SER A 759 -41.96 -4.56 34.48
CA SER A 759 -40.71 -4.51 35.24
C SER A 759 -40.69 -5.57 36.35
N TYR A 760 -39.49 -5.98 36.76
CA TYR A 760 -39.28 -6.97 37.82
C TYR A 760 -37.92 -6.79 38.48
N ILE A 761 -37.80 -7.22 39.73
CA ILE A 761 -36.55 -7.33 40.48
C ILE A 761 -36.43 -8.76 40.98
N MET A 762 -35.37 -9.47 40.59
CA MET A 762 -35.06 -10.80 41.09
C MET A 762 -33.64 -10.82 41.66
N VAL A 763 -33.50 -11.09 42.95
CA VAL A 763 -32.20 -11.20 43.64
C VAL A 763 -32.10 -12.56 44.32
N GLN A 764 -31.27 -13.44 43.76
CA GLN A 764 -31.18 -14.84 44.16
C GLN A 764 -29.73 -15.28 44.40
N SER A 765 -29.51 -16.04 45.47
CA SER A 765 -28.22 -16.69 45.75
C SER A 765 -27.02 -15.73 45.77
N CYS A 766 -27.24 -14.47 46.12
CA CYS A 766 -26.21 -13.44 46.19
C CYS A 766 -25.49 -13.44 47.55
N LEU A 767 -24.26 -12.92 47.56
CA LEU A 767 -23.42 -12.80 48.76
C LEU A 767 -23.30 -11.33 49.17
N LEU A 768 -23.82 -10.97 50.34
CA LEU A 768 -23.84 -9.62 50.88
C LEU A 768 -22.79 -9.49 51.98
N LYS A 769 -21.63 -8.91 51.68
CA LYS A 769 -20.55 -8.68 52.66
C LYS A 769 -20.61 -7.24 53.16
N ASN A 770 -20.95 -7.02 54.42
CA ASN A 770 -21.18 -5.67 54.97
C ASN A 770 -22.09 -4.83 54.03
N SER A 771 -23.12 -5.45 53.46
CA SER A 771 -23.96 -4.86 52.41
C SER A 771 -25.44 -5.09 52.72
N ARG A 772 -26.32 -4.22 52.22
CA ARG A 772 -27.78 -4.32 52.42
C ARG A 772 -28.56 -4.11 51.13
N LEU A 773 -29.77 -4.68 51.08
CA LEU A 773 -30.71 -4.52 49.97
C LEU A 773 -31.91 -3.70 50.46
N ASP A 774 -32.21 -2.60 49.77
CA ASP A 774 -33.37 -1.74 49.98
C ASP A 774 -34.23 -1.76 48.71
N LEU A 775 -35.16 -2.73 48.64
CA LEU A 775 -35.91 -3.06 47.43
C LEU A 775 -37.42 -2.96 47.68
N PRO A 776 -38.26 -2.67 46.66
CA PRO A 776 -39.70 -2.56 46.81
C PRO A 776 -40.33 -3.89 47.27
N SER A 777 -41.36 -3.84 48.11
CA SER A 777 -42.02 -5.04 48.69
C SER A 777 -43.16 -5.63 47.83
N GLY A 778 -43.35 -5.16 46.60
CA GLY A 778 -44.44 -5.58 45.72
C GLY A 778 -44.23 -6.94 45.05
N SER A 779 -45.28 -7.47 44.41
CA SER A 779 -45.24 -8.77 43.69
C SER A 779 -44.27 -8.82 42.50
N GLN A 780 -43.75 -7.67 42.08
CA GLN A 780 -42.71 -7.54 41.06
C GLN A 780 -41.29 -7.77 41.62
N CYS A 781 -41.13 -7.91 42.94
CA CYS A 781 -39.84 -8.13 43.60
C CYS A 781 -39.77 -9.53 44.23
N LEU A 782 -38.68 -10.23 43.96
CA LEU A 782 -38.39 -11.56 44.49
C LEU A 782 -36.96 -11.61 45.02
N VAL A 783 -36.82 -11.82 46.33
CA VAL A 783 -35.52 -11.90 47.03
C VAL A 783 -35.43 -13.25 47.73
N MET A 784 -34.45 -14.09 47.38
CA MET A 784 -34.35 -15.45 47.93
C MET A 784 -32.91 -15.97 48.06
N ASN A 785 -32.69 -16.84 49.04
CA ASN A 785 -31.46 -17.63 49.20
C ASN A 785 -30.15 -16.80 49.26
N ASN A 786 -30.20 -15.55 49.69
CA ASN A 786 -29.02 -14.68 49.79
C ASN A 786 -28.29 -14.90 51.14
N LEU A 787 -26.97 -14.92 51.11
CA LEU A 787 -26.12 -15.05 52.30
C LEU A 787 -25.59 -13.67 52.72
N THR A 788 -25.84 -13.28 53.97
CA THR A 788 -25.29 -12.03 54.54
C THR A 788 -24.14 -12.39 55.47
N LEU A 789 -22.98 -11.77 55.26
CA LEU A 789 -21.72 -11.97 56.00
C LEU A 789 -21.23 -10.67 56.63
#